data_AF-A0AAX4KVF0-F1
#
_entry.id   AF-A0AAX4KVF0-F1
#
_cell.length_a   1.000
_cell.length_b   1.000
_cell.length_c   1.000
_cell.angle_alpha   90.00
_cell.angle_beta   90.00
_cell.angle_gamma   90.00
#
_symmetry.space_group_name_H-M   'P 1'
#
loop_
_entity.id
_entity.type
_entity.pdbx_description
1 polymer ?
#
loop_
_entity_poly.entity_id
_entity_poly.type
_entity_poly.pdbx_seq_one_letter_code
_entity_poly.pdbx_strand_id
1 'polypeptide(L)'
;MAPVVASAVALLAIAGAVDAKPLLKPGRHANPHVASVLSASKRSLHSLMARYYGTKHGLSKPPPLPEKRDTTLPAGWSYFGCVSESWEERLLQGFAFSSSSLTPLLCVTQCTKLGYTFAATEFGDECYCGNEFVGTGGGRADDTTCNVPCEGDTSEGCGAAWYLSLYQYNSSELASCSGVVTTASVTATLPTATEVTTTVVENGTTSVGIVTATANSTDAVPTASVTANATDAVATTPSATTTASYPVYTDASDASEWYSLGCAVDSDDRLLTGSSKVGFTGMTIDSCLSYCEDAGFKYAGAEYGDECYCANTLPENVQYHEDYACNVVCDGNATEACGGGYALELFELVSAAGNSTDCTTSSSVPSGVLIATGTKTGTTTTAATATAVTTTAANTTAATATAVTTTTANTTAATTKAATTVASGTTQTAATTVSTTTQTAAASSESHYVWAHHMVGNTYPYTQSNWASDISQAQAAGIDGFALNMGSDSWQVDRISDAYSAAGSSGFKLFLSLDMTVLSCSSSSDASNLVNLVKKFSGLSAQAKHDGKVLVSTFAGSDCGISWQNDFVGALENAGVSIFFVPSIFSDPSTFSSNSWMDGELNWNSGWPMGSDDLDTSSDKKYISALGDKEYWAAVSPFFFTHFSPATWNKNWLYKSDEWLYATRWEDLIAMRDQVKSVEILTWNDYGESSYIGPIEGALPSGSEVWTNGFTHTALNSLTTYYATAFKTGSYPSITEDEIVMWARPHPHDATASSDSTGKPTGWNYTEDYLWAVVLATADSTVTLTSGSNTQTFQVSAGLNKLKLAMSAGSISGSISRSGSTVASYNAGSAFTYTTTPQTYNYNYFVGSSSS
;
A
#
# COMPACT_ATOMS: atom_id res chain seq x y z
N MET A 1 -38.45 -58.44 18.47
CA MET A 1 -37.67 -57.74 17.42
C MET A 1 -37.32 -56.38 18.02
N ALA A 2 -36.10 -56.03 18.43
CA ALA A 2 -34.75 -56.58 18.16
C ALA A 2 -34.36 -56.58 16.66
N PRO A 3 -33.13 -56.15 16.28
CA PRO A 3 -31.97 -55.77 17.11
C PRO A 3 -31.60 -54.26 16.97
N VAL A 4 -30.30 -53.92 16.91
CA VAL A 4 -29.69 -52.58 16.68
C VAL A 4 -29.76 -51.56 17.84
N VAL A 5 -29.80 -52.04 19.09
CA VAL A 5 -29.29 -51.28 20.26
C VAL A 5 -28.26 -52.14 20.97
N ALA A 6 -27.11 -52.35 20.32
CA ALA A 6 -26.06 -53.27 20.80
C ALA A 6 -24.62 -52.91 20.40
N SER A 7 -24.39 -52.07 19.39
CA SER A 7 -23.05 -51.87 18.81
C SER A 7 -22.36 -50.54 19.15
N ALA A 8 -23.06 -49.59 19.78
CA ALA A 8 -22.51 -48.26 20.10
C ALA A 8 -21.81 -48.16 21.47
N VAL A 9 -21.98 -49.16 22.34
CA VAL A 9 -21.50 -49.15 23.74
C VAL A 9 -20.11 -49.82 23.88
N ALA A 10 -19.58 -50.39 22.79
CA ALA A 10 -18.38 -51.25 22.82
C ALA A 10 -17.03 -50.55 22.56
N LEU A 11 -17.01 -49.25 22.18
CA LEU A 11 -15.77 -48.52 21.87
C LEU A 11 -15.47 -47.30 22.77
N LEU A 12 -16.37 -46.91 23.68
CA LEU A 12 -16.18 -45.77 24.60
C LEU A 12 -15.68 -46.18 26.00
N ALA A 13 -15.01 -47.33 26.11
CA ALA A 13 -14.69 -47.97 27.39
C ALA A 13 -13.21 -48.38 27.59
N ILE A 14 -12.27 -47.89 26.75
CA ILE A 14 -10.82 -48.13 26.94
C ILE A 14 -10.01 -46.85 26.62
N ALA A 15 -10.08 -45.84 27.50
CA ALA A 15 -9.23 -44.65 27.44
C ALA A 15 -9.11 -43.97 28.83
N GLY A 16 -8.76 -44.74 29.86
CA GLY A 16 -8.68 -44.29 31.25
C GLY A 16 -7.25 -44.02 31.72
N ALA A 17 -6.85 -42.75 31.72
CA ALA A 17 -5.72 -42.16 32.45
C ALA A 17 -4.26 -42.43 32.00
N VAL A 18 -3.40 -41.54 32.52
CA VAL A 18 -1.92 -41.45 32.62
C VAL A 18 -1.03 -41.14 31.40
N ASP A 19 -0.07 -40.26 31.72
CA ASP A 19 1.20 -39.86 31.09
C ASP A 19 1.23 -39.18 29.71
N ALA A 20 1.83 -37.99 29.71
CA ALA A 20 2.12 -37.17 28.54
C ALA A 20 3.61 -37.20 28.17
N LYS A 21 3.92 -37.48 26.89
CA LYS A 21 5.13 -37.06 26.16
C LYS A 21 4.94 -37.29 24.64
N PRO A 22 5.81 -36.71 23.78
CA PRO A 22 5.35 -36.17 22.49
C PRO A 22 5.19 -37.20 21.36
N LEU A 23 4.31 -36.85 20.41
CA LEU A 23 4.25 -37.51 19.11
C LEU A 23 5.46 -37.10 18.25
N LEU A 24 6.18 -38.11 17.75
CA LEU A 24 7.22 -37.94 16.73
C LEU A 24 6.65 -38.15 15.31
N LYS A 25 7.39 -37.59 14.35
CA LYS A 25 7.16 -37.59 12.88
C LYS A 25 6.43 -38.82 12.30
N PRO A 26 5.48 -38.59 11.37
CA PRO A 26 5.21 -39.52 10.28
C PRO A 26 5.54 -38.92 8.90
N GLY A 27 6.01 -39.75 7.97
CA GLY A 27 6.14 -39.39 6.57
C GLY A 27 5.83 -40.59 5.67
N ARG A 28 4.80 -40.44 4.81
CA ARG A 28 4.32 -41.41 3.79
C ARG A 28 3.79 -42.74 4.39
N HIS A 29 2.71 -43.37 3.93
CA HIS A 29 2.04 -43.34 2.62
C HIS A 29 0.51 -43.42 2.76
N ALA A 30 -0.22 -42.92 1.75
CA ALA A 30 -1.66 -43.10 1.59
C ALA A 30 -2.01 -43.53 0.14
N ASN A 31 -3.24 -43.99 -0.07
CA ASN A 31 -3.74 -44.58 -1.32
C ASN A 31 -3.85 -43.55 -2.47
N PRO A 32 -3.53 -43.90 -3.74
CA PRO A 32 -3.61 -42.97 -4.88
C PRO A 32 -4.97 -42.30 -5.10
N HIS A 33 -6.11 -42.88 -4.67
CA HIS A 33 -7.42 -42.21 -4.73
C HIS A 33 -7.66 -41.16 -3.64
N VAL A 34 -6.67 -40.90 -2.77
CA VAL A 34 -6.70 -39.82 -1.77
C VAL A 34 -5.67 -38.71 -2.11
N ALA A 35 -4.64 -39.03 -2.90
CA ALA A 35 -3.54 -38.12 -3.20
C ALA A 35 -3.98 -36.90 -4.05
N SER A 36 -4.85 -37.09 -5.05
CA SER A 36 -5.36 -36.00 -5.90
C SER A 36 -6.35 -35.06 -5.20
N VAL A 37 -6.92 -35.48 -4.07
CA VAL A 37 -7.86 -34.68 -3.26
C VAL A 37 -7.13 -33.85 -2.19
N LEU A 38 -5.81 -34.06 -2.01
CA LEU A 38 -4.99 -33.38 -1.01
C LEU A 38 -3.90 -32.47 -1.61
N SER A 39 -3.82 -32.36 -2.94
CA SER A 39 -2.94 -31.41 -3.64
C SER A 39 -3.60 -30.04 -3.91
N ALA A 40 -4.89 -29.87 -3.59
CA ALA A 40 -5.62 -28.61 -3.75
C ALA A 40 -6.33 -28.22 -2.43
N SER A 41 -6.13 -26.96 -2.00
CA SER A 41 -6.76 -26.30 -0.84
C SER A 41 -6.50 -26.90 0.57
N LYS A 42 -5.49 -26.38 1.28
CA LYS A 42 -5.39 -26.51 2.76
C LYS A 42 -6.52 -25.78 3.53
N ARG A 43 -7.40 -25.00 2.87
CA ARG A 43 -8.49 -24.22 3.49
C ARG A 43 -9.86 -24.96 3.56
N SER A 44 -10.02 -26.12 2.94
CA SER A 44 -11.33 -26.81 2.80
C SER A 44 -11.93 -27.37 4.11
N LEU A 45 -11.09 -27.73 5.10
CA LEU A 45 -11.54 -28.56 6.24
C LEU A 45 -12.64 -27.93 7.11
N HIS A 46 -12.62 -26.60 7.33
CA HIS A 46 -13.68 -25.89 8.06
C HIS A 46 -15.02 -25.94 7.31
N SER A 47 -14.98 -25.71 5.98
CA SER A 47 -16.17 -25.73 5.13
C SER A 47 -16.76 -27.15 5.03
N LEU A 48 -15.93 -28.19 5.12
CA LEU A 48 -16.39 -29.59 5.16
C LEU A 48 -17.01 -29.96 6.52
N MET A 49 -16.44 -29.50 7.64
CA MET A 49 -17.00 -29.75 8.98
C MET A 49 -18.36 -29.06 9.19
N ALA A 50 -18.51 -27.82 8.73
CA ALA A 50 -19.78 -27.11 8.78
C ALA A 50 -20.91 -27.88 8.06
N ARG A 51 -20.61 -28.44 6.88
CA ARG A 51 -21.56 -29.18 6.03
C ARG A 51 -22.05 -30.50 6.63
N TYR A 52 -21.38 -31.08 7.64
CA TYR A 52 -21.76 -32.40 8.19
C TYR A 52 -22.28 -32.39 9.65
N TYR A 53 -22.06 -31.30 10.42
CA TYR A 53 -22.40 -31.27 11.86
C TYR A 53 -23.31 -30.11 12.31
N GLY A 54 -23.53 -29.08 11.48
CA GLY A 54 -24.20 -27.83 11.89
C GLY A 54 -25.57 -28.00 12.57
N THR A 55 -26.41 -28.92 12.07
CA THR A 55 -27.79 -29.12 12.57
C THR A 55 -27.90 -29.79 13.94
N LYS A 56 -26.78 -30.25 14.54
CA LYS A 56 -26.81 -30.98 15.83
C LYS A 56 -26.24 -30.21 17.02
N HIS A 57 -25.64 -29.04 16.81
CA HIS A 57 -24.93 -28.27 17.84
C HIS A 57 -25.38 -26.81 17.99
N GLY A 58 -26.48 -26.40 17.34
CA GLY A 58 -27.18 -25.15 17.68
C GLY A 58 -26.55 -23.86 17.14
N LEU A 59 -25.68 -23.95 16.13
CA LEU A 59 -25.18 -22.77 15.41
C LEU A 59 -26.24 -22.28 14.42
N SER A 60 -26.64 -21.01 14.54
CA SER A 60 -27.48 -20.32 13.55
C SER A 60 -26.67 -19.89 12.33
N LYS A 61 -27.24 -20.02 11.13
CA LYS A 61 -26.70 -19.37 9.92
C LYS A 61 -26.63 -17.86 10.15
N PRO A 62 -25.55 -17.15 9.76
CA PRO A 62 -25.56 -15.68 9.72
C PRO A 62 -26.69 -15.17 8.80
N PRO A 63 -27.19 -13.94 9.03
CA PRO A 63 -28.18 -13.33 8.14
C PRO A 63 -27.59 -13.16 6.72
N PRO A 64 -28.42 -13.25 5.66
CA PRO A 64 -27.98 -12.95 4.31
C PRO A 64 -27.65 -11.46 4.15
N LEU A 65 -26.78 -11.15 3.19
CA LEU A 65 -26.58 -9.80 2.67
C LEU A 65 -27.86 -9.33 1.91
N PRO A 66 -28.08 -8.02 1.73
CA PRO A 66 -29.32 -7.49 1.15
C PRO A 66 -29.64 -8.06 -0.25
N GLU A 67 -30.92 -8.27 -0.50
CA GLU A 67 -31.46 -9.27 -1.44
C GLU A 67 -31.50 -8.84 -2.92
N LYS A 68 -30.81 -7.75 -3.30
CA LYS A 68 -30.59 -7.40 -4.71
C LYS A 68 -29.49 -6.35 -4.90
N ARG A 69 -28.51 -6.63 -5.76
CA ARG A 69 -27.62 -5.63 -6.39
C ARG A 69 -28.15 -5.24 -7.77
N ASP A 70 -27.42 -4.36 -8.47
CA ASP A 70 -27.61 -4.23 -9.92
C ASP A 70 -27.15 -5.53 -10.62
N THR A 71 -27.95 -5.94 -11.60
CA THR A 71 -27.78 -7.16 -12.42
C THR A 71 -27.64 -6.81 -13.92
N THR A 72 -27.58 -5.52 -14.24
CA THR A 72 -27.54 -4.99 -15.60
C THR A 72 -26.14 -5.14 -16.19
N LEU A 73 -25.97 -6.06 -17.13
CA LEU A 73 -24.67 -6.31 -17.75
C LEU A 73 -24.18 -5.08 -18.57
N PRO A 74 -22.86 -4.83 -18.64
CA PRO A 74 -22.29 -3.73 -19.42
C PRO A 74 -22.68 -3.80 -20.91
N ALA A 75 -22.84 -2.65 -21.55
CA ALA A 75 -23.35 -2.53 -22.92
C ALA A 75 -22.61 -3.43 -23.92
N GLY A 76 -23.37 -4.29 -24.61
CA GLY A 76 -22.85 -5.29 -25.54
C GLY A 76 -22.56 -6.67 -24.94
N TRP A 77 -22.80 -6.89 -23.65
CA TRP A 77 -22.79 -8.23 -23.05
C TRP A 77 -24.20 -8.81 -22.88
N SER A 78 -24.35 -10.10 -23.14
CA SER A 78 -25.58 -10.85 -22.90
C SER A 78 -25.29 -12.24 -22.30
N TYR A 79 -26.26 -12.77 -21.56
CA TYR A 79 -26.24 -14.16 -21.10
C TYR A 79 -26.45 -15.11 -22.28
N PHE A 80 -25.47 -15.97 -22.53
CA PHE A 80 -25.47 -16.93 -23.63
C PHE A 80 -26.27 -18.21 -23.29
N GLY A 81 -26.14 -18.67 -22.05
CA GLY A 81 -26.78 -19.88 -21.54
C GLY A 81 -25.86 -20.72 -20.66
N CYS A 82 -26.46 -21.70 -19.98
CA CYS A 82 -25.73 -22.71 -19.21
C CYS A 82 -25.00 -23.66 -20.16
N VAL A 83 -23.68 -23.83 -20.02
CA VAL A 83 -22.87 -24.72 -20.86
C VAL A 83 -22.10 -25.73 -20.03
N SER A 84 -22.01 -26.98 -20.51
CA SER A 84 -21.22 -28.01 -19.85
C SER A 84 -19.72 -27.78 -20.01
N GLU A 85 -18.97 -28.03 -18.95
CA GLU A 85 -17.51 -28.02 -18.97
C GLU A 85 -16.93 -29.45 -19.06
N SER A 86 -15.69 -29.57 -19.53
CA SER A 86 -15.04 -30.87 -19.70
C SER A 86 -14.29 -31.29 -18.42
N TRP A 87 -14.18 -32.60 -18.21
CA TRP A 87 -13.55 -33.19 -17.03
C TRP A 87 -12.01 -33.28 -17.15
N GLU A 88 -11.46 -32.91 -18.31
CA GLU A 88 -10.03 -33.03 -18.64
C GLU A 88 -9.38 -31.64 -18.88
N GLU A 89 -10.14 -30.66 -19.39
CA GLU A 89 -9.68 -29.28 -19.67
C GLU A 89 -10.78 -28.23 -19.34
N ARG A 90 -10.39 -27.07 -18.78
CA ARG A 90 -11.28 -25.91 -18.58
C ARG A 90 -11.69 -25.28 -19.92
N LEU A 91 -12.93 -24.82 -20.03
CA LEU A 91 -13.55 -24.29 -21.26
C LEU A 91 -13.05 -22.89 -21.60
N LEU A 92 -12.88 -22.02 -20.60
CA LEU A 92 -12.27 -20.70 -20.73
C LEU A 92 -10.96 -20.67 -19.94
N GLN A 93 -9.86 -20.32 -20.61
CA GLN A 93 -8.49 -20.41 -20.06
C GLN A 93 -7.73 -19.07 -20.07
N GLY A 94 -8.43 -17.93 -20.18
CA GLY A 94 -7.81 -16.60 -20.28
C GLY A 94 -7.43 -16.00 -18.93
N PHE A 95 -8.43 -15.76 -18.08
CA PHE A 95 -8.27 -15.24 -16.71
C PHE A 95 -9.32 -15.91 -15.81
N ALA A 96 -9.04 -16.07 -14.51
CA ALA A 96 -9.99 -16.64 -13.56
C ALA A 96 -9.74 -16.11 -12.14
N PHE A 97 -10.80 -16.05 -11.33
CA PHE A 97 -10.75 -15.72 -9.91
C PHE A 97 -11.91 -16.36 -9.14
N SER A 98 -11.80 -16.46 -7.82
CA SER A 98 -12.93 -16.80 -6.95
C SER A 98 -13.19 -15.69 -5.91
N SER A 99 -14.45 -15.48 -5.53
CA SER A 99 -14.86 -14.43 -4.60
C SER A 99 -16.20 -14.71 -3.94
N SER A 100 -16.27 -14.56 -2.60
CA SER A 100 -17.52 -14.56 -1.85
C SER A 100 -18.35 -13.26 -2.04
N SER A 101 -17.97 -12.42 -2.99
CA SER A 101 -18.78 -11.30 -3.51
C SER A 101 -19.03 -11.42 -5.02
N LEU A 102 -18.86 -12.62 -5.59
CA LEU A 102 -19.12 -12.86 -7.01
C LEU A 102 -20.58 -12.59 -7.37
N THR A 103 -20.76 -11.87 -8.47
CA THR A 103 -22.00 -11.80 -9.26
C THR A 103 -21.64 -11.92 -10.75
N PRO A 104 -22.59 -12.23 -11.65
CA PRO A 104 -22.40 -12.14 -13.09
C PRO A 104 -21.91 -10.76 -13.53
N LEU A 105 -22.47 -9.68 -12.96
CA LEU A 105 -22.03 -8.31 -13.25
C LEU A 105 -20.56 -8.10 -12.89
N LEU A 106 -20.10 -8.57 -11.73
CA LEU A 106 -18.69 -8.48 -11.34
C LEU A 106 -17.78 -9.28 -12.29
N CYS A 107 -18.16 -10.52 -12.62
CA CYS A 107 -17.42 -11.39 -13.53
C CYS A 107 -17.29 -10.75 -14.93
N VAL A 108 -18.43 -10.38 -15.53
CA VAL A 108 -18.51 -9.75 -16.85
C VAL A 108 -17.75 -8.42 -16.88
N THR A 109 -17.90 -7.57 -15.87
CA THR A 109 -17.16 -6.29 -15.78
C THR A 109 -15.64 -6.53 -15.76
N GLN A 110 -15.17 -7.53 -15.00
CA GLN A 110 -13.74 -7.82 -14.92
C GLN A 110 -13.21 -8.43 -16.23
N CYS A 111 -13.95 -9.34 -16.87
CA CYS A 111 -13.58 -9.84 -18.20
C CYS A 111 -13.57 -8.73 -19.26
N THR A 112 -14.50 -7.77 -19.18
CA THR A 112 -14.54 -6.57 -20.05
C THR A 112 -13.28 -5.72 -19.90
N LYS A 113 -12.91 -5.37 -18.66
CA LYS A 113 -11.71 -4.58 -18.35
C LYS A 113 -10.42 -5.20 -18.86
N LEU A 114 -10.38 -6.54 -18.92
CA LEU A 114 -9.25 -7.32 -19.43
C LEU A 114 -9.33 -7.63 -20.95
N GLY A 115 -10.35 -7.12 -21.65
CA GLY A 115 -10.50 -7.26 -23.10
C GLY A 115 -10.95 -8.65 -23.58
N TYR A 116 -11.57 -9.46 -22.71
CA TYR A 116 -12.11 -10.77 -23.07
C TYR A 116 -13.53 -10.69 -23.66
N THR A 117 -13.85 -11.56 -24.62
CA THR A 117 -15.18 -11.63 -25.26
C THR A 117 -16.12 -12.66 -24.65
N PHE A 118 -15.65 -13.48 -23.72
CA PHE A 118 -16.46 -14.41 -22.92
C PHE A 118 -16.14 -14.26 -21.44
N ALA A 119 -17.19 -14.42 -20.63
CA ALA A 119 -17.16 -14.43 -19.17
C ALA A 119 -18.08 -15.54 -18.68
N ALA A 120 -17.71 -16.27 -17.65
CA ALA A 120 -18.49 -17.40 -17.15
C ALA A 120 -18.35 -17.52 -15.64
N THR A 121 -19.43 -17.91 -14.95
CA THR A 121 -19.40 -18.17 -13.51
C THR A 121 -19.73 -19.63 -13.20
N GLU A 122 -18.98 -20.23 -12.27
CA GLU A 122 -19.17 -21.59 -11.77
C GLU A 122 -19.37 -21.61 -10.24
N PHE A 123 -20.06 -22.65 -9.76
CA PHE A 123 -20.13 -23.11 -8.37
C PHE A 123 -20.53 -22.09 -7.27
N GLY A 124 -21.00 -20.90 -7.65
CA GLY A 124 -21.41 -19.83 -6.73
C GLY A 124 -20.35 -18.74 -6.51
N ASP A 125 -19.06 -19.10 -6.47
CA ASP A 125 -17.96 -18.20 -6.15
C ASP A 125 -16.87 -18.08 -7.23
N GLU A 126 -16.85 -18.89 -8.28
CA GLU A 126 -15.80 -18.90 -9.31
C GLU A 126 -16.18 -18.13 -10.60
N CYS A 127 -15.25 -17.38 -11.18
CA CYS A 127 -15.38 -16.65 -12.45
C CYS A 127 -14.22 -16.98 -13.41
N TYR A 128 -14.53 -17.08 -14.70
CA TYR A 128 -13.63 -17.45 -15.80
C TYR A 128 -13.84 -16.53 -17.01
N CYS A 129 -12.77 -16.07 -17.66
CA CYS A 129 -12.78 -15.24 -18.86
C CYS A 129 -12.03 -15.92 -20.02
N GLY A 130 -12.43 -15.64 -21.25
CA GLY A 130 -11.73 -16.13 -22.45
C GLY A 130 -12.15 -15.43 -23.74
N ASN A 131 -11.49 -15.78 -24.84
CA ASN A 131 -11.81 -15.30 -26.20
C ASN A 131 -12.28 -16.42 -27.14
N GLU A 132 -12.11 -17.67 -26.74
CA GLU A 132 -12.50 -18.88 -27.45
C GLU A 132 -12.78 -20.00 -26.43
N PHE A 133 -13.41 -21.08 -26.88
CA PHE A 133 -13.62 -22.28 -26.07
C PHE A 133 -12.48 -23.28 -26.31
N VAL A 134 -11.93 -23.84 -25.24
CA VAL A 134 -10.86 -24.85 -25.27
C VAL A 134 -11.40 -26.20 -24.79
N GLY A 135 -10.79 -27.29 -25.24
CA GLY A 135 -11.19 -28.66 -24.89
C GLY A 135 -12.49 -29.12 -25.58
N THR A 136 -13.16 -30.12 -24.97
CA THR A 136 -14.35 -30.78 -25.56
C THR A 136 -15.67 -30.41 -24.85
N GLY A 137 -15.69 -29.30 -24.10
CA GLY A 137 -16.88 -28.77 -23.45
C GLY A 137 -17.73 -27.86 -24.35
N GLY A 138 -18.48 -26.94 -23.75
CA GLY A 138 -19.28 -25.92 -24.45
C GLY A 138 -20.65 -26.40 -24.93
N GLY A 139 -21.05 -27.63 -24.59
CA GLY A 139 -22.37 -28.15 -24.93
C GLY A 139 -23.46 -27.47 -24.09
N ARG A 140 -24.38 -26.72 -24.71
CA ARG A 140 -25.46 -26.04 -23.99
C ARG A 140 -26.34 -27.05 -23.23
N ALA A 141 -26.55 -26.78 -21.95
CA ALA A 141 -27.41 -27.51 -21.04
C ALA A 141 -28.79 -26.86 -20.94
N ASP A 142 -29.69 -27.45 -20.14
CA ASP A 142 -30.87 -26.75 -19.66
C ASP A 142 -30.42 -25.66 -18.66
N ASP A 143 -30.92 -24.43 -18.78
CA ASP A 143 -30.52 -23.32 -17.91
C ASP A 143 -30.84 -23.58 -16.42
N THR A 144 -31.80 -24.46 -16.11
CA THR A 144 -32.05 -24.93 -14.73
C THR A 144 -30.95 -25.81 -14.15
N THR A 145 -29.91 -26.17 -14.93
CA THR A 145 -28.70 -26.86 -14.45
C THR A 145 -27.76 -25.90 -13.73
N CYS A 146 -27.66 -24.65 -14.19
CA CYS A 146 -26.79 -23.61 -13.62
C CYS A 146 -27.52 -22.90 -12.45
N ASN A 147 -27.84 -23.69 -11.41
CA ASN A 147 -28.74 -23.30 -10.33
C ASN A 147 -28.06 -23.04 -8.97
N VAL A 148 -26.72 -22.99 -8.91
CA VAL A 148 -26.02 -22.61 -7.68
C VAL A 148 -26.11 -21.08 -7.52
N PRO A 149 -26.67 -20.56 -6.41
CA PRO A 149 -26.74 -19.12 -6.19
C PRO A 149 -25.35 -18.51 -6.10
N CYS A 150 -25.17 -17.30 -6.65
CA CYS A 150 -23.93 -16.56 -6.49
C CYS A 150 -23.70 -16.18 -5.01
N GLU A 151 -22.45 -16.23 -4.52
CA GLU A 151 -22.16 -15.86 -3.12
C GLU A 151 -22.32 -14.33 -2.88
N GLY A 152 -22.11 -13.50 -3.90
CA GLY A 152 -22.27 -12.05 -3.81
C GLY A 152 -23.71 -11.54 -3.94
N ASP A 153 -24.59 -12.30 -4.60
CA ASP A 153 -26.03 -12.05 -4.67
C ASP A 153 -26.78 -13.39 -4.89
N THR A 154 -27.48 -13.87 -3.87
CA THR A 154 -28.16 -15.18 -3.93
C THR A 154 -29.45 -15.19 -4.76
N SER A 155 -29.82 -14.07 -5.40
CA SER A 155 -30.90 -14.02 -6.40
C SER A 155 -30.43 -14.38 -7.82
N GLU A 156 -29.10 -14.38 -8.06
CA GLU A 156 -28.48 -14.73 -9.35
C GLU A 156 -27.88 -16.14 -9.37
N GLY A 157 -27.79 -16.75 -10.56
CA GLY A 157 -27.29 -18.11 -10.76
C GLY A 157 -25.87 -18.17 -11.33
N CYS A 158 -24.90 -18.58 -10.49
CA CYS A 158 -23.48 -18.69 -10.85
C CYS A 158 -23.09 -20.14 -11.15
N GLY A 159 -23.67 -20.71 -12.22
CA GLY A 159 -23.31 -22.04 -12.71
C GLY A 159 -23.75 -23.19 -11.80
N ALA A 160 -23.06 -24.32 -11.93
CA ALA A 160 -23.06 -25.48 -11.06
C ALA A 160 -21.80 -26.32 -11.32
N ALA A 161 -21.54 -27.37 -10.54
CA ALA A 161 -20.34 -28.20 -10.75
C ALA A 161 -20.32 -28.83 -12.16
N TRP A 162 -19.30 -28.49 -12.95
CA TRP A 162 -19.11 -28.81 -14.37
C TRP A 162 -20.11 -28.13 -15.34
N TYR A 163 -20.75 -27.03 -14.91
CA TYR A 163 -21.68 -26.25 -15.73
C TYR A 163 -21.51 -24.74 -15.49
N LEU A 164 -21.14 -24.03 -16.54
CA LEU A 164 -20.86 -22.60 -16.52
C LEU A 164 -22.11 -21.79 -16.91
N SER A 165 -22.50 -20.81 -16.09
CA SER A 165 -23.36 -19.71 -16.56
C SER A 165 -22.51 -18.83 -17.48
N LEU A 166 -22.67 -18.97 -18.80
CA LEU A 166 -21.83 -18.28 -19.79
C LEU A 166 -22.48 -16.97 -20.27
N TYR A 167 -21.64 -15.94 -20.42
CA TYR A 167 -21.94 -14.62 -20.95
C TYR A 167 -20.99 -14.31 -22.12
N GLN A 168 -21.49 -13.60 -23.13
CA GLN A 168 -20.74 -13.26 -24.33
C GLN A 168 -20.82 -11.77 -24.65
N TYR A 169 -19.70 -11.20 -25.07
CA TYR A 169 -19.62 -9.87 -25.66
C TYR A 169 -19.92 -9.92 -27.15
N ASN A 170 -20.83 -9.06 -27.62
CA ASN A 170 -21.23 -8.95 -29.01
C ASN A 170 -21.23 -7.50 -29.51
N SER A 171 -20.12 -7.10 -30.13
CA SER A 171 -19.98 -5.78 -30.78
C SER A 171 -21.00 -5.50 -31.90
N SER A 172 -21.72 -6.50 -32.41
CA SER A 172 -22.79 -6.26 -33.40
C SER A 172 -24.07 -5.67 -32.79
N GLU A 173 -24.25 -5.73 -31.47
CA GLU A 173 -25.41 -5.10 -30.81
C GLU A 173 -25.23 -3.58 -30.72
N LEU A 174 -24.00 -3.10 -30.46
CA LEU A 174 -23.63 -1.69 -30.69
C LEU A 174 -23.72 -1.28 -32.17
N ALA A 175 -23.48 -2.21 -33.10
CA ALA A 175 -23.59 -1.92 -34.54
C ALA A 175 -25.04 -1.68 -35.01
N SER A 176 -26.06 -1.98 -34.21
CA SER A 176 -27.46 -1.64 -34.53
C SER A 176 -27.73 -0.13 -34.56
N CYS A 177 -26.90 0.67 -33.88
CA CYS A 177 -26.88 2.14 -33.99
C CYS A 177 -25.94 2.65 -35.10
N SER A 178 -25.21 1.78 -35.81
CA SER A 178 -24.22 2.16 -36.83
C SER A 178 -24.84 2.27 -38.23
N GLY A 179 -25.44 3.43 -38.51
CA GLY A 179 -26.03 3.78 -39.80
C GLY A 179 -25.03 3.97 -40.96
N VAL A 180 -24.42 2.88 -41.43
CA VAL A 180 -23.69 2.68 -42.70
C VAL A 180 -23.01 3.92 -43.32
N VAL A 181 -21.69 4.02 -43.17
CA VAL A 181 -20.82 4.75 -44.11
C VAL A 181 -19.99 3.75 -44.91
N THR A 182 -20.00 3.88 -46.24
CA THR A 182 -19.34 2.95 -47.15
C THR A 182 -17.86 3.26 -47.34
N THR A 183 -16.99 2.29 -47.06
CA THR A 183 -15.55 2.40 -47.33
C THR A 183 -15.23 2.05 -48.79
N ALA A 184 -14.78 3.05 -49.56
CA ALA A 184 -14.17 2.82 -50.87
C ALA A 184 -12.68 2.47 -50.70
N SER A 185 -12.27 1.30 -51.17
CA SER A 185 -10.90 0.81 -51.04
C SER A 185 -9.97 1.35 -52.13
N VAL A 186 -8.74 1.70 -51.75
CA VAL A 186 -7.65 2.03 -52.68
C VAL A 186 -6.44 1.16 -52.34
N THR A 187 -6.19 0.15 -53.17
CA THR A 187 -5.04 -0.76 -53.00
C THR A 187 -3.77 -0.13 -53.57
N ALA A 188 -2.73 0.03 -52.74
CA ALA A 188 -1.40 0.42 -53.18
C ALA A 188 -0.48 -0.81 -53.27
N THR A 189 -0.18 -1.26 -54.49
CA THR A 189 0.76 -2.38 -54.75
C THR A 189 2.18 -1.88 -55.02
N LEU A 190 3.18 -2.68 -54.60
CA LEU A 190 4.59 -2.45 -54.94
C LEU A 190 4.86 -2.65 -56.44
N PRO A 191 5.73 -1.84 -57.05
CA PRO A 191 6.53 -2.22 -58.21
C PRO A 191 7.89 -2.79 -57.78
N THR A 192 8.33 -3.87 -58.44
CA THR A 192 9.61 -4.55 -58.17
C THR A 192 10.80 -3.84 -58.82
N ALA A 193 12.00 -4.05 -58.28
CA ALA A 193 13.26 -3.46 -58.76
C ALA A 193 13.74 -3.99 -60.13
N THR A 194 14.68 -3.27 -60.75
CA THR A 194 15.64 -3.80 -61.74
C THR A 194 16.98 -3.04 -61.62
N GLU A 195 18.04 -3.70 -62.05
CA GLU A 195 19.48 -3.38 -62.06
C GLU A 195 19.83 -2.04 -62.74
N VAL A 196 21.05 -1.48 -62.79
CA VAL A 196 22.47 -1.93 -62.62
C VAL A 196 23.31 -0.70 -62.17
N THR A 197 24.58 -0.69 -61.71
CA THR A 197 25.68 -1.66 -61.45
C THR A 197 26.55 -1.13 -60.28
N THR A 198 27.45 -1.93 -59.70
CA THR A 198 28.56 -1.46 -58.84
C THR A 198 29.88 -1.32 -59.61
N THR A 199 30.70 -0.32 -59.24
CA THR A 199 32.16 -0.31 -59.48
C THR A 199 32.86 0.19 -58.21
N VAL A 200 34.01 -0.41 -57.88
CA VAL A 200 34.77 -0.13 -56.64
C VAL A 200 36.10 0.51 -57.00
N VAL A 201 36.48 1.59 -56.32
CA VAL A 201 37.85 2.09 -56.21
C VAL A 201 38.08 2.54 -54.77
N GLU A 202 39.22 2.17 -54.20
CA GLU A 202 39.56 2.42 -52.78
C GLU A 202 40.07 3.85 -52.55
N ASN A 203 39.60 4.51 -51.47
CA ASN A 203 40.39 4.85 -50.26
C ASN A 203 39.69 5.91 -49.38
N GLY A 204 39.89 5.87 -48.04
CA GLY A 204 39.74 7.06 -47.19
C GLY A 204 38.64 7.13 -46.11
N THR A 205 38.66 6.21 -45.13
CA THR A 205 38.42 6.47 -43.68
C THR A 205 37.28 7.40 -43.15
N THR A 206 36.35 6.74 -42.45
CA THR A 206 35.80 7.05 -41.09
C THR A 206 34.75 8.14 -40.77
N SER A 207 33.63 7.64 -40.21
CA SER A 207 32.93 8.07 -38.97
C SER A 207 31.83 9.16 -39.00
N VAL A 208 31.02 9.20 -37.92
CA VAL A 208 29.67 9.79 -37.82
C VAL A 208 29.54 10.63 -36.54
N GLY A 209 28.77 11.73 -36.57
CA GLY A 209 28.36 12.52 -35.39
C GLY A 209 27.24 13.52 -35.70
N ILE A 210 26.39 13.82 -34.73
CA ILE A 210 25.18 14.68 -34.81
C ILE A 210 25.06 15.48 -33.50
N VAL A 211 24.54 16.73 -33.53
CA VAL A 211 23.60 17.37 -32.55
C VAL A 211 23.42 18.89 -32.86
N THR A 212 22.38 19.49 -32.29
CA THR A 212 21.74 20.79 -32.58
C THR A 212 22.37 22.05 -31.96
N ALA A 213 21.98 23.24 -32.45
CA ALA A 213 21.87 24.48 -31.64
C ALA A 213 20.92 25.54 -32.27
N THR A 214 20.50 26.48 -31.42
CA THR A 214 19.50 27.56 -31.50
C THR A 214 19.65 28.67 -32.56
N ALA A 215 18.59 29.48 -32.69
CA ALA A 215 18.60 30.87 -33.17
C ALA A 215 17.88 31.79 -32.15
N ASN A 216 18.13 33.11 -32.21
CA ASN A 216 17.58 34.11 -31.28
C ASN A 216 17.32 35.45 -32.00
N SER A 217 16.39 36.29 -31.55
CA SER A 217 16.03 37.57 -32.20
C SER A 217 15.61 38.65 -31.19
N THR A 218 15.88 39.92 -31.49
CA THR A 218 15.79 41.05 -30.54
C THR A 218 14.71 42.09 -30.89
N ASP A 219 14.45 42.98 -29.91
CA ASP A 219 13.80 44.32 -30.02
C ASP A 219 12.31 44.35 -30.45
N ALA A 220 11.39 44.93 -29.66
CA ALA A 220 11.41 46.33 -29.23
C ALA A 220 10.52 46.61 -28.00
N VAL A 221 10.61 47.84 -27.45
CA VAL A 221 9.87 48.34 -26.27
C VAL A 221 9.17 49.67 -26.61
N PRO A 222 7.99 49.94 -26.05
CA PRO A 222 7.79 51.26 -25.42
C PRO A 222 7.18 51.18 -24.01
N THR A 223 7.67 52.03 -23.11
CA THR A 223 7.23 52.15 -21.71
C THR A 223 6.00 53.03 -21.51
N ALA A 224 5.20 52.69 -20.48
CA ALA A 224 4.34 53.62 -19.75
C ALA A 224 4.53 53.41 -18.23
N SER A 225 4.27 54.43 -17.42
CA SER A 225 4.68 54.47 -16.00
C SER A 225 3.85 55.47 -15.18
N VAL A 226 3.65 55.23 -13.87
CA VAL A 226 3.76 56.22 -12.75
C VAL A 226 3.36 55.62 -11.38
N THR A 227 4.39 55.50 -10.52
CA THR A 227 4.48 55.47 -9.04
C THR A 227 3.30 55.24 -8.05
N ALA A 228 3.68 54.50 -6.99
CA ALA A 228 3.25 54.62 -5.57
C ALA A 228 1.87 54.02 -5.18
N ASN A 229 1.66 53.56 -3.93
CA ASN A 229 2.47 53.70 -2.71
C ASN A 229 2.54 52.37 -1.91
N ALA A 230 3.48 52.24 -0.96
CA ALA A 230 3.67 51.01 -0.18
C ALA A 230 3.22 51.15 1.30
N THR A 231 2.42 50.19 1.76
CA THR A 231 2.13 49.88 3.17
C THR A 231 1.84 48.38 3.31
N ASP A 232 2.38 47.77 4.37
CA ASP A 232 2.03 46.45 4.94
C ASP A 232 1.93 45.25 3.99
N ALA A 233 3.08 44.59 3.77
CA ALA A 233 3.16 43.25 3.19
C ALA A 233 3.26 42.20 4.31
N VAL A 234 2.14 41.55 4.65
CA VAL A 234 2.15 40.28 5.38
C VAL A 234 2.60 39.18 4.41
N ALA A 235 3.60 38.39 4.78
CA ALA A 235 4.11 37.31 3.94
C ALA A 235 3.25 36.06 4.08
N THR A 236 2.26 35.89 3.18
CA THR A 236 1.53 34.63 3.01
C THR A 236 2.26 33.74 2.01
N THR A 237 2.72 32.57 2.47
CA THR A 237 3.20 31.49 1.60
C THR A 237 2.02 30.84 0.88
N PRO A 238 2.16 30.42 -0.40
CA PRO A 238 1.10 29.70 -1.09
C PRO A 238 0.93 28.31 -0.47
N SER A 239 -0.26 28.06 0.08
CA SER A 239 -0.64 26.70 0.49
C SER A 239 -0.96 25.86 -0.74
N ALA A 240 -0.44 24.64 -0.80
CA ALA A 240 -0.77 23.67 -1.86
C ALA A 240 -1.92 22.79 -1.37
N THR A 241 -3.12 22.99 -1.92
CA THR A 241 -4.32 22.27 -1.50
C THR A 241 -4.21 20.77 -1.83
N THR A 242 -4.39 19.93 -0.83
CA THR A 242 -4.43 18.46 -0.99
C THR A 242 -5.81 18.02 -1.49
N THR A 243 -5.91 17.58 -2.73
CA THR A 243 -7.14 16.97 -3.27
C THR A 243 -7.33 15.57 -2.69
N ALA A 244 -8.35 15.38 -1.86
CA ALA A 244 -8.77 14.06 -1.40
C ALA A 244 -9.54 13.32 -2.50
N SER A 245 -9.27 12.02 -2.67
CA SER A 245 -9.89 11.20 -3.72
C SER A 245 -11.20 10.56 -3.22
N TYR A 246 -12.29 11.32 -3.34
CA TYR A 246 -13.65 10.85 -3.09
C TYR A 246 -14.21 10.04 -4.28
N PRO A 247 -15.30 9.25 -4.10
CA PRO A 247 -15.93 8.53 -5.20
C PRO A 247 -16.46 9.47 -6.30
N VAL A 248 -16.27 9.05 -7.56
CA VAL A 248 -16.86 9.68 -8.75
C VAL A 248 -18.26 9.13 -8.96
N TYR A 249 -19.23 10.02 -9.11
CA TYR A 249 -20.57 9.76 -9.60
C TYR A 249 -20.64 10.25 -11.05
N THR A 250 -21.16 9.42 -11.96
CA THR A 250 -21.35 9.79 -13.37
C THR A 250 -22.83 10.08 -13.59
N ASP A 251 -23.18 11.29 -14.03
CA ASP A 251 -24.57 11.62 -14.37
C ASP A 251 -25.06 10.68 -15.48
N ALA A 252 -26.11 9.91 -15.20
CA ALA A 252 -26.60 8.87 -16.10
C ALA A 252 -27.32 9.44 -17.35
N SER A 253 -27.56 10.75 -17.42
CA SER A 253 -28.28 11.42 -18.51
C SER A 253 -27.36 11.97 -19.61
N ASP A 254 -26.17 12.46 -19.27
CA ASP A 254 -25.21 13.05 -20.23
C ASP A 254 -23.76 12.56 -20.10
N ALA A 255 -23.45 11.75 -19.08
CA ALA A 255 -22.13 11.23 -18.72
C ALA A 255 -21.11 12.28 -18.24
N SER A 256 -21.57 13.39 -17.65
CA SER A 256 -20.72 14.29 -16.85
C SER A 256 -20.17 13.59 -15.59
N GLU A 257 -18.91 13.87 -15.24
CA GLU A 257 -18.26 13.32 -14.04
C GLU A 257 -18.35 14.33 -12.88
N TRP A 258 -18.90 13.88 -11.75
CA TRP A 258 -19.06 14.66 -10.51
C TRP A 258 -18.37 13.94 -9.34
N TYR A 259 -17.56 14.64 -8.54
CA TYR A 259 -17.09 14.11 -7.25
C TYR A 259 -18.18 14.32 -6.21
N SER A 260 -18.56 13.30 -5.44
CA SER A 260 -19.17 13.55 -4.13
C SER A 260 -18.09 14.17 -3.23
N LEU A 261 -18.42 15.24 -2.53
CA LEU A 261 -17.63 15.81 -1.44
C LEU A 261 -18.11 15.29 -0.07
N GLY A 262 -19.18 14.48 -0.05
CA GLY A 262 -19.80 13.90 1.13
C GLY A 262 -20.81 14.81 1.82
N CYS A 263 -21.29 14.34 2.97
CA CYS A 263 -22.37 14.96 3.73
C CYS A 263 -21.95 16.26 4.42
N ALA A 264 -22.25 17.40 3.80
CA ALA A 264 -21.96 18.74 4.30
C ALA A 264 -23.05 19.24 5.26
N VAL A 265 -22.63 20.01 6.27
CA VAL A 265 -23.54 20.70 7.21
C VAL A 265 -24.15 21.91 6.51
N ASP A 266 -25.47 22.06 6.57
CA ASP A 266 -26.21 23.20 6.03
C ASP A 266 -26.98 23.97 7.14
N SER A 267 -27.64 25.08 6.80
CA SER A 267 -28.44 25.87 7.74
C SER A 267 -29.47 26.78 7.06
N ASP A 268 -30.24 27.56 7.83
CA ASP A 268 -31.07 28.65 7.28
C ASP A 268 -30.25 29.67 6.46
N ASP A 269 -28.99 29.90 6.84
CA ASP A 269 -27.98 30.52 5.98
C ASP A 269 -27.37 29.41 5.08
N ARG A 270 -28.03 29.14 3.95
CA ARG A 270 -27.73 28.00 3.05
C ARG A 270 -26.28 28.01 2.53
N LEU A 271 -25.63 26.84 2.57
CA LEU A 271 -24.29 26.56 2.05
C LEU A 271 -24.19 26.77 0.54
N LEU A 272 -25.25 26.41 -0.19
CA LEU A 272 -25.36 26.52 -1.65
C LEU A 272 -26.34 27.65 -2.03
N THR A 273 -25.80 28.86 -2.22
CA THR A 273 -26.60 30.10 -2.39
C THR A 273 -26.99 30.44 -3.85
N GLY A 274 -27.00 29.46 -4.75
CA GLY A 274 -27.28 29.67 -6.17
C GLY A 274 -28.75 29.43 -6.54
N SER A 275 -29.00 28.62 -7.57
CA SER A 275 -30.36 28.16 -7.90
C SER A 275 -30.77 27.01 -6.98
N SER A 276 -32.07 26.82 -6.77
CA SER A 276 -32.59 25.68 -6.02
C SER A 276 -33.99 25.28 -6.46
N LYS A 277 -34.36 24.04 -6.13
CA LYS A 277 -35.60 23.39 -6.54
C LYS A 277 -36.07 22.45 -5.41
N VAL A 278 -36.93 23.01 -4.56
CA VAL A 278 -37.61 22.35 -3.44
C VAL A 278 -38.93 21.74 -3.94
N GLY A 279 -39.32 20.57 -3.42
CA GLY A 279 -40.52 19.87 -3.90
C GLY A 279 -40.33 19.19 -5.25
N PHE A 280 -39.11 18.72 -5.54
CA PHE A 280 -38.76 18.09 -6.81
C PHE A 280 -39.36 16.68 -6.88
N THR A 281 -40.61 16.60 -7.36
CA THR A 281 -41.33 15.33 -7.51
C THR A 281 -40.53 14.32 -8.34
N GLY A 282 -40.12 13.22 -7.71
CA GLY A 282 -39.28 12.19 -8.34
C GLY A 282 -37.77 12.50 -8.33
N MET A 283 -37.29 13.30 -7.38
CA MET A 283 -35.88 13.60 -7.12
C MET A 283 -34.99 12.35 -7.09
N THR A 284 -33.87 12.41 -7.80
CA THR A 284 -32.70 11.52 -7.70
C THR A 284 -31.43 12.37 -7.66
N ILE A 285 -30.30 11.80 -7.27
CA ILE A 285 -28.99 12.48 -7.33
C ILE A 285 -28.69 12.92 -8.76
N ASP A 286 -28.74 12.03 -9.76
CA ASP A 286 -28.68 12.36 -11.19
C ASP A 286 -29.50 13.64 -11.50
N SER A 287 -30.79 13.62 -11.18
CA SER A 287 -31.72 14.72 -11.52
C SER A 287 -31.39 16.07 -10.86
N CYS A 288 -30.61 16.05 -9.78
CA CYS A 288 -30.10 17.24 -9.11
C CYS A 288 -28.80 17.74 -9.76
N LEU A 289 -27.88 16.81 -10.11
CA LEU A 289 -26.64 17.12 -10.82
C LEU A 289 -26.94 17.77 -12.17
N SER A 290 -27.72 17.12 -13.05
CA SER A 290 -28.08 17.68 -14.35
C SER A 290 -28.93 18.95 -14.24
N TYR A 291 -29.76 19.11 -13.19
CA TYR A 291 -30.46 20.39 -12.95
C TYR A 291 -29.50 21.54 -12.62
N CYS A 292 -28.45 21.28 -11.83
CA CYS A 292 -27.42 22.27 -11.54
C CYS A 292 -26.49 22.51 -12.74
N GLU A 293 -26.21 21.49 -13.56
CA GLU A 293 -25.38 21.60 -14.76
C GLU A 293 -26.06 22.40 -15.87
N ASP A 294 -27.34 22.09 -16.20
CA ASP A 294 -28.18 22.86 -17.12
C ASP A 294 -28.29 24.34 -16.71
N ALA A 295 -28.29 24.60 -15.41
CA ALA A 295 -28.34 25.94 -14.83
C ALA A 295 -26.96 26.63 -14.74
N GLY A 296 -25.86 25.96 -15.10
CA GLY A 296 -24.50 26.50 -15.15
C GLY A 296 -23.81 26.64 -13.80
N PHE A 297 -24.03 25.69 -12.89
CA PHE A 297 -23.43 25.67 -11.55
C PHE A 297 -22.43 24.52 -11.37
N LYS A 298 -21.27 24.83 -10.79
CA LYS A 298 -20.18 23.88 -10.52
C LYS A 298 -20.43 22.94 -9.34
N TYR A 299 -21.25 23.37 -8.38
CA TYR A 299 -21.58 22.60 -7.18
C TYR A 299 -23.08 22.33 -7.13
N ALA A 300 -23.42 21.11 -6.73
CA ALA A 300 -24.78 20.63 -6.55
C ALA A 300 -24.90 19.95 -5.18
N GLY A 301 -26.07 19.98 -4.57
CA GLY A 301 -26.30 19.32 -3.29
C GLY A 301 -27.76 18.93 -3.11
N ALA A 302 -27.98 17.69 -2.69
CA ALA A 302 -29.31 17.14 -2.44
C ALA A 302 -29.61 17.16 -0.94
N GLU A 303 -30.83 17.56 -0.58
CA GLU A 303 -31.29 17.68 0.80
C GLU A 303 -32.70 17.09 0.98
N TYR A 304 -32.95 16.55 2.17
CA TYR A 304 -34.25 16.13 2.68
C TYR A 304 -35.11 15.21 1.77
N GLY A 305 -34.50 14.53 0.80
CA GLY A 305 -35.19 13.62 -0.12
C GLY A 305 -35.72 14.25 -1.40
N ASP A 306 -36.24 15.48 -1.35
CA ASP A 306 -36.92 16.15 -2.48
C ASP A 306 -36.44 17.59 -2.78
N GLU A 307 -35.32 18.04 -2.19
CA GLU A 307 -34.74 19.36 -2.42
C GLU A 307 -33.37 19.29 -3.12
N CYS A 308 -33.17 20.13 -4.12
CA CYS A 308 -31.88 20.30 -4.80
C CYS A 308 -31.40 21.75 -4.72
N TYR A 309 -30.12 21.96 -4.43
CA TYR A 309 -29.47 23.26 -4.31
C TYR A 309 -28.18 23.30 -5.15
N CYS A 310 -27.85 24.45 -5.72
CA CYS A 310 -26.70 24.63 -6.61
C CYS A 310 -25.84 25.84 -6.17
N ALA A 311 -24.53 25.84 -6.45
CA ALA A 311 -23.68 27.02 -6.32
C ALA A 311 -22.48 27.02 -7.29
N ASN A 312 -21.80 28.16 -7.41
CA ASN A 312 -20.54 28.28 -8.18
C ASN A 312 -19.31 28.53 -7.28
N THR A 313 -19.52 28.59 -5.97
CA THR A 313 -18.50 28.81 -4.94
C THR A 313 -18.94 28.16 -3.65
N LEU A 314 -18.03 27.47 -2.96
CA LEU A 314 -18.19 27.04 -1.57
C LEU A 314 -17.44 28.01 -0.63
N PRO A 315 -17.83 28.14 0.65
CA PRO A 315 -17.01 28.80 1.67
C PRO A 315 -15.66 28.11 1.86
N GLU A 316 -14.62 28.85 2.27
CA GLU A 316 -13.25 28.30 2.45
C GLU A 316 -13.16 27.16 3.49
N ASN A 317 -14.16 27.00 4.36
CA ASN A 317 -14.20 26.01 5.43
C ASN A 317 -15.56 25.31 5.50
N VAL A 318 -15.94 24.58 4.44
CA VAL A 318 -17.13 23.69 4.48
C VAL A 318 -17.01 22.73 5.67
N GLN A 319 -18.07 22.63 6.46
CA GLN A 319 -18.16 21.68 7.57
C GLN A 319 -18.89 20.43 7.07
N TYR A 320 -18.47 19.26 7.54
CA TYR A 320 -19.06 17.97 7.16
C TYR A 320 -19.52 17.21 8.42
N HIS A 321 -20.52 16.34 8.26
CA HIS A 321 -20.99 15.49 9.34
C HIS A 321 -20.11 14.25 9.50
N GLU A 322 -19.67 13.96 10.72
CA GLU A 322 -18.89 12.75 11.06
C GLU A 322 -19.76 11.48 11.19
N ASP A 323 -21.09 11.65 11.24
CA ASP A 323 -22.12 10.61 11.35
C ASP A 323 -23.07 10.64 10.13
N TYR A 324 -23.91 9.60 9.98
CA TYR A 324 -24.92 9.41 8.92
C TYR A 324 -26.07 10.46 8.91
N ALA A 325 -25.78 11.76 8.84
CA ALA A 325 -26.82 12.79 8.73
C ALA A 325 -27.52 12.79 7.36
N CYS A 326 -26.77 12.48 6.30
CA CYS A 326 -27.29 12.31 4.94
C CYS A 326 -27.84 10.89 4.77
N ASN A 327 -29.03 10.65 5.32
CA ASN A 327 -29.70 9.35 5.34
C ASN A 327 -31.17 9.39 4.87
N VAL A 328 -31.67 10.57 4.48
CA VAL A 328 -33.00 10.70 3.87
C VAL A 328 -32.87 10.27 2.41
N VAL A 329 -33.62 9.24 2.03
CA VAL A 329 -33.52 8.67 0.69
C VAL A 329 -34.21 9.57 -0.34
N CYS A 330 -33.72 9.56 -1.59
CA CYS A 330 -34.27 10.39 -2.65
C CYS A 330 -35.72 9.99 -3.00
N ASP A 331 -36.61 10.97 -3.19
CA ASP A 331 -38.06 10.77 -3.34
C ASP A 331 -38.44 10.01 -4.65
N GLY A 332 -37.55 10.06 -5.66
CA GLY A 332 -37.59 9.27 -6.89
C GLY A 332 -36.69 8.03 -6.90
N ASN A 333 -35.64 7.97 -6.07
CA ASN A 333 -34.80 6.79 -5.90
C ASN A 333 -34.48 6.48 -4.42
N ALA A 334 -35.28 5.60 -3.83
CA ALA A 334 -35.13 5.16 -2.44
C ALA A 334 -33.84 4.35 -2.13
N THR A 335 -32.92 4.20 -3.09
CA THR A 335 -31.57 3.59 -2.90
C THR A 335 -30.43 4.61 -2.87
N GLU A 336 -30.72 5.88 -3.18
CA GLU A 336 -29.79 7.01 -3.06
C GLU A 336 -30.09 7.84 -1.81
N ALA A 337 -29.07 8.50 -1.25
CA ALA A 337 -29.21 9.40 -0.11
C ALA A 337 -29.23 10.87 -0.57
N CYS A 338 -30.41 11.49 -0.60
CA CYS A 338 -30.59 12.92 -0.88
C CYS A 338 -30.51 13.72 0.42
N GLY A 339 -29.35 13.68 1.07
CA GLY A 339 -29.07 14.47 2.26
C GLY A 339 -29.94 14.14 3.48
N GLY A 340 -30.24 15.17 4.27
CA GLY A 340 -31.02 15.12 5.50
C GLY A 340 -31.43 16.53 5.94
N GLY A 341 -32.12 16.68 7.07
CA GLY A 341 -32.60 18.01 7.49
C GLY A 341 -31.45 18.93 7.91
N TYR A 342 -31.16 19.96 7.11
CA TYR A 342 -29.94 20.79 7.20
C TYR A 342 -28.63 19.99 7.01
N ALA A 343 -28.67 18.96 6.16
CA ALA A 343 -27.50 18.18 5.75
C ALA A 343 -27.54 17.91 4.23
N LEU A 344 -26.59 18.46 3.49
CA LEU A 344 -26.49 18.33 2.03
C LEU A 344 -25.55 17.17 1.67
N GLU A 345 -26.01 16.20 0.89
CA GLU A 345 -25.06 15.35 0.16
C GLU A 345 -24.51 16.18 -1.01
N LEU A 346 -23.24 16.58 -0.92
CA LEU A 346 -22.63 17.65 -1.71
C LEU A 346 -21.77 17.09 -2.85
N PHE A 347 -21.79 17.74 -4.02
CA PHE A 347 -21.06 17.32 -5.21
C PHE A 347 -20.35 18.50 -5.93
N GLU A 348 -19.27 18.19 -6.66
CA GLU A 348 -18.49 19.12 -7.48
C GLU A 348 -18.28 18.55 -8.90
N LEU A 349 -18.61 19.35 -9.92
CA LEU A 349 -18.43 19.00 -11.33
C LEU A 349 -16.95 18.95 -11.72
N VAL A 350 -16.51 17.77 -12.18
CA VAL A 350 -15.12 17.44 -12.54
C VAL A 350 -14.89 17.66 -14.03
N SER A 351 -15.79 17.12 -14.86
CA SER A 351 -15.80 17.36 -16.30
C SER A 351 -17.22 17.31 -16.85
N ALA A 352 -17.67 18.45 -17.38
CA ALA A 352 -18.92 18.58 -18.12
C ALA A 352 -18.88 17.83 -19.45
N ALA A 353 -20.03 17.26 -19.84
CA ALA A 353 -20.21 16.59 -21.12
C ALA A 353 -19.88 17.53 -22.29
N GLY A 354 -19.26 16.96 -23.34
CA GLY A 354 -18.79 17.70 -24.52
C GLY A 354 -19.95 18.23 -25.37
N ASN A 355 -20.52 19.38 -24.98
CA ASN A 355 -21.78 19.96 -25.48
C ASN A 355 -22.00 19.79 -26.99
N SER A 356 -22.81 18.79 -27.34
CA SER A 356 -23.21 18.42 -28.69
C SER A 356 -24.73 18.53 -28.81
N THR A 357 -25.20 19.73 -29.14
CA THR A 357 -26.62 20.12 -29.22
C THR A 357 -27.52 19.08 -29.89
N ASP A 358 -28.63 18.75 -29.23
CA ASP A 358 -29.71 17.90 -29.74
C ASP A 358 -30.18 18.30 -31.16
N CYS A 359 -30.40 17.30 -32.01
CA CYS A 359 -30.85 17.45 -33.38
C CYS A 359 -32.23 16.82 -33.58
N THR A 360 -33.25 17.45 -32.99
CA THR A 360 -34.66 17.11 -33.22
C THR A 360 -35.03 16.90 -34.69
N THR A 361 -35.87 15.89 -34.96
CA THR A 361 -36.14 15.43 -36.32
C THR A 361 -37.01 16.39 -37.13
N SER A 362 -36.54 16.85 -38.30
CA SER A 362 -37.42 17.34 -39.37
C SER A 362 -36.89 17.00 -40.76
N SER A 363 -37.77 16.48 -41.62
CA SER A 363 -37.40 15.91 -42.93
C SER A 363 -37.54 16.93 -44.06
N SER A 364 -36.48 17.15 -44.86
CA SER A 364 -36.64 17.55 -46.26
C SER A 364 -35.41 17.25 -47.13
N VAL A 365 -35.69 16.95 -48.41
CA VAL A 365 -34.78 16.61 -49.51
C VAL A 365 -35.19 17.58 -50.64
N PRO A 366 -34.30 18.29 -51.40
CA PRO A 366 -33.49 17.62 -52.42
C PRO A 366 -32.15 18.26 -52.94
N SER A 367 -31.30 17.37 -53.45
CA SER A 367 -30.50 17.42 -54.70
C SER A 367 -30.02 18.75 -55.34
N GLY A 368 -28.71 18.84 -55.67
CA GLY A 368 -28.30 19.45 -56.97
C GLY A 368 -26.84 19.89 -57.24
N VAL A 369 -26.21 19.27 -58.26
CA VAL A 369 -25.53 19.94 -59.41
C VAL A 369 -24.10 20.58 -59.27
N LEU A 370 -23.09 19.82 -59.77
CA LEU A 370 -22.01 20.14 -60.76
C LEU A 370 -20.92 21.26 -60.61
N ILE A 371 -19.65 20.82 -60.74
CA ILE A 371 -18.57 21.29 -61.67
C ILE A 371 -17.62 22.48 -61.33
N ALA A 372 -16.38 22.40 -61.90
CA ALA A 372 -15.29 23.41 -62.09
C ALA A 372 -14.40 23.74 -60.86
N THR A 373 -13.07 23.54 -60.77
CA THR A 373 -11.83 23.66 -61.62
C THR A 373 -11.05 24.98 -61.46
N GLY A 374 -9.74 24.90 -61.15
CA GLY A 374 -8.82 26.04 -60.90
C GLY A 374 -7.76 25.65 -59.83
N THR A 375 -6.53 25.14 -60.06
CA THR A 375 -5.42 25.50 -60.99
C THR A 375 -4.98 26.98 -60.90
N LYS A 376 -3.68 27.34 -60.75
CA LYS A 376 -2.41 26.56 -60.64
C LYS A 376 -1.21 27.47 -60.27
N THR A 377 -0.14 26.91 -59.66
CA THR A 377 1.28 27.40 -59.66
C THR A 377 1.60 28.80 -59.06
N GLY A 378 2.81 29.07 -58.56
CA GLY A 378 3.95 28.20 -58.27
C GLY A 378 5.26 28.94 -57.93
N THR A 379 6.23 28.21 -57.36
CA THR A 379 7.70 28.23 -57.65
C THR A 379 8.51 29.54 -57.42
N THR A 380 9.84 29.55 -57.17
CA THR A 380 10.93 28.65 -57.61
C THR A 380 12.26 28.93 -56.85
N THR A 381 13.08 27.90 -56.49
CA THR A 381 14.59 27.86 -56.37
C THR A 381 15.36 28.85 -55.44
N THR A 382 16.65 28.75 -55.00
CA THR A 382 17.77 27.76 -54.79
C THR A 382 19.02 28.62 -54.37
N ALA A 383 20.09 28.26 -53.62
CA ALA A 383 20.76 27.02 -53.16
C ALA A 383 20.98 27.01 -51.60
N ALA A 384 21.89 26.33 -50.86
CA ALA A 384 23.28 25.80 -50.95
C ALA A 384 24.43 26.86 -50.88
N THR A 385 25.59 26.69 -50.18
CA THR A 385 26.21 25.50 -49.52
C THR A 385 27.29 25.91 -48.47
N ALA A 386 27.68 24.97 -47.56
CA ALA A 386 29.04 24.75 -46.97
C ALA A 386 29.63 25.71 -45.88
N THR A 387 30.63 25.37 -45.00
CA THR A 387 31.19 24.09 -44.43
C THR A 387 32.33 24.37 -43.38
N ALA A 388 32.37 23.63 -42.23
CA ALA A 388 33.57 23.31 -41.37
C ALA A 388 34.28 24.44 -40.51
N VAL A 389 35.08 24.23 -39.43
CA VAL A 389 35.51 23.06 -38.57
C VAL A 389 36.26 23.48 -37.24
N THR A 390 36.25 22.64 -36.18
CA THR A 390 37.12 22.54 -34.93
C THR A 390 37.51 23.80 -34.13
N THR A 391 37.34 23.96 -32.79
CA THR A 391 37.76 23.21 -31.55
C THR A 391 39.22 23.34 -31.08
N THR A 392 39.42 23.74 -29.81
CA THR A 392 40.54 23.33 -28.91
C THR A 392 40.20 23.67 -27.43
N ALA A 393 40.96 23.17 -26.44
CA ALA A 393 40.64 23.23 -25.00
C ALA A 393 41.81 23.70 -24.10
N ALA A 394 41.55 23.95 -22.80
CA ALA A 394 42.52 24.29 -21.75
C ALA A 394 42.09 23.71 -20.35
N ASN A 395 42.96 23.77 -19.33
CA ASN A 395 42.93 22.89 -18.13
C ASN A 395 43.55 23.53 -16.85
N THR A 396 43.59 22.79 -15.72
CA THR A 396 44.32 23.01 -14.42
C THR A 396 43.61 23.90 -13.36
N THR A 397 43.83 23.80 -12.03
CA THR A 397 44.85 23.07 -11.19
C THR A 397 44.27 22.65 -9.80
N ALA A 398 45.05 22.02 -8.90
CA ALA A 398 44.63 21.46 -7.59
C ALA A 398 45.48 21.92 -6.36
N ALA A 399 45.10 21.53 -5.13
CA ALA A 399 45.81 21.80 -3.85
C ALA A 399 45.63 20.65 -2.81
N THR A 400 46.38 20.66 -1.69
CA THR A 400 46.51 19.49 -0.77
C THR A 400 46.94 19.86 0.67
N ALA A 401 46.35 19.22 1.71
CA ALA A 401 46.89 19.03 3.08
C ALA A 401 45.88 18.21 3.95
N THR A 402 46.12 17.75 5.19
CA THR A 402 47.25 17.01 5.84
C THR A 402 46.72 16.49 7.20
N ALA A 403 47.11 15.29 7.66
CA ALA A 403 46.61 14.69 8.91
C ALA A 403 47.32 15.21 10.18
N VAL A 404 46.64 15.14 11.34
CA VAL A 404 47.19 15.38 12.69
C VAL A 404 46.68 14.30 13.65
N THR A 405 47.51 13.88 14.60
CA THR A 405 47.21 12.83 15.59
C THR A 405 47.47 13.35 17.00
N THR A 406 46.58 13.09 17.96
CA THR A 406 46.84 13.33 19.40
C THR A 406 46.08 12.35 20.30
N THR A 407 46.55 12.18 21.53
CA THR A 407 46.29 11.01 22.38
C THR A 407 45.31 11.23 23.53
N THR A 408 44.65 10.13 23.90
CA THR A 408 44.04 9.75 25.19
C THR A 408 44.45 10.55 26.44
N ALA A 409 43.46 10.93 27.26
CA ALA A 409 43.59 11.05 28.72
C ALA A 409 42.23 10.89 29.42
N ASN A 410 42.20 10.24 30.59
CA ASN A 410 41.01 10.08 31.44
C ASN A 410 40.97 11.14 32.57
N THR A 411 39.85 11.14 33.30
CA THR A 411 39.56 11.68 34.65
C THR A 411 38.75 12.98 34.71
N THR A 412 37.89 13.28 35.71
CA THR A 412 37.06 12.58 36.73
C THR A 412 36.75 13.64 37.81
N ALA A 413 35.53 13.62 38.36
CA ALA A 413 35.06 14.32 39.58
C ALA A 413 34.80 15.86 39.53
N ALA A 414 33.57 16.20 39.91
CA ALA A 414 33.04 17.55 40.13
C ALA A 414 33.51 18.19 41.47
N THR A 415 33.25 19.50 41.66
CA THR A 415 32.41 20.01 42.80
C THR A 415 32.19 21.55 42.84
N THR A 416 31.11 21.96 43.53
CA THR A 416 30.89 23.26 44.24
C THR A 416 30.75 24.61 43.50
N LYS A 417 29.50 24.93 43.12
CA LYS A 417 28.64 26.00 43.69
C LYS A 417 29.30 27.25 44.33
N ALA A 418 29.03 28.44 43.75
CA ALA A 418 28.77 29.70 44.47
C ALA A 418 28.01 30.72 43.59
N ALA A 419 27.23 31.63 44.21
CA ALA A 419 26.64 32.82 43.56
C ALA A 419 27.63 34.02 43.66
N THR A 420 27.45 35.22 43.08
CA THR A 420 26.23 36.03 42.86
C THR A 420 26.56 37.24 41.97
N THR A 421 25.63 37.75 41.16
CA THR A 421 25.27 39.20 41.05
C THR A 421 24.20 39.44 39.97
N VAL A 422 23.42 40.52 40.13
CA VAL A 422 22.46 41.02 39.13
C VAL A 422 23.03 42.28 38.47
N ALA A 423 22.96 42.35 37.14
CA ALA A 423 23.21 43.59 36.39
C ALA A 423 22.26 43.66 35.19
N SER A 424 21.42 44.70 35.13
CA SER A 424 20.55 44.95 33.97
C SER A 424 21.36 45.51 32.81
N GLY A 425 21.40 44.79 31.69
CA GLY A 425 21.99 45.21 30.43
C GLY A 425 20.91 45.34 29.35
N THR A 426 20.98 46.39 28.52
CA THR A 426 19.99 46.67 27.48
C THR A 426 20.05 45.72 26.29
N THR A 427 18.88 45.43 25.72
CA THR A 427 18.68 44.63 24.51
C THR A 427 19.60 45.04 23.35
N GLN A 428 20.25 44.06 22.72
CA GLN A 428 20.83 44.23 21.39
C GLN A 428 20.75 42.91 20.64
N THR A 429 19.80 42.81 19.70
CA THR A 429 19.50 41.58 18.97
C THR A 429 20.57 41.31 17.90
N ALA A 430 21.63 40.62 18.29
CA ALA A 430 22.55 40.01 17.33
C ALA A 430 21.81 38.86 16.61
N ALA A 431 21.43 39.08 15.36
CA ALA A 431 20.81 38.06 14.51
C ALA A 431 21.81 36.93 14.25
N THR A 432 21.80 35.92 15.11
CA THR A 432 22.61 34.72 14.98
C THR A 432 21.95 33.84 13.93
N THR A 433 22.59 33.67 12.78
CA THR A 433 22.12 32.73 11.75
C THR A 433 22.24 31.31 12.29
N VAL A 434 21.14 30.77 12.82
CA VAL A 434 21.04 29.37 13.20
C VAL A 434 20.99 28.56 11.90
N SER A 435 22.12 27.98 11.51
CA SER A 435 22.13 26.89 10.53
C SER A 435 21.57 25.65 11.23
N THR A 436 20.31 25.35 10.97
CA THR A 436 19.68 24.07 11.33
C THR A 436 20.30 22.94 10.53
N THR A 437 21.41 22.38 11.03
CA THR A 437 21.95 21.11 10.54
C THR A 437 21.06 19.97 11.01
N THR A 438 19.99 19.71 10.25
CA THR A 438 19.20 18.49 10.37
C THR A 438 20.13 17.27 10.35
N GLN A 439 20.02 16.40 11.35
CA GLN A 439 20.84 15.19 11.44
C GLN A 439 20.47 14.24 10.30
N THR A 440 21.18 14.35 9.18
CA THR A 440 20.99 13.49 8.02
C THR A 440 21.60 12.12 8.33
N ALA A 441 20.82 11.04 8.13
CA ALA A 441 21.30 9.69 8.35
C ALA A 441 22.56 9.36 7.55
N ALA A 442 23.39 8.44 8.05
CA ALA A 442 24.52 7.94 7.27
C ALA A 442 24.03 7.25 5.99
N ALA A 443 24.61 7.66 4.87
CA ALA A 443 24.46 7.02 3.57
C ALA A 443 24.84 5.53 3.63
N SER A 444 24.37 4.76 2.65
CA SER A 444 24.68 3.33 2.51
C SER A 444 26.18 3.07 2.59
N SER A 445 26.56 2.03 3.35
CA SER A 445 27.95 1.59 3.45
C SER A 445 28.17 0.33 2.62
N GLU A 446 29.38 0.09 2.14
CA GLU A 446 29.75 -1.13 1.38
C GLU A 446 29.82 -2.40 2.26
N SER A 447 29.25 -2.39 3.47
CA SER A 447 29.45 -3.46 4.46
C SER A 447 28.32 -3.68 5.48
N HIS A 448 27.41 -2.71 5.63
CA HIS A 448 26.31 -2.73 6.58
C HIS A 448 25.12 -1.98 5.97
N TYR A 449 23.97 -2.64 5.87
CA TYR A 449 22.74 -2.12 5.24
C TYR A 449 21.55 -2.12 6.20
N VAL A 450 20.64 -1.17 6.02
CA VAL A 450 19.35 -1.11 6.71
C VAL A 450 18.23 -1.15 5.68
N TRP A 451 17.45 -2.21 5.69
CA TRP A 451 16.27 -2.41 4.84
C TRP A 451 14.99 -2.16 5.65
N ALA A 452 13.87 -1.91 4.99
CA ALA A 452 12.55 -2.00 5.62
C ALA A 452 11.61 -2.88 4.78
N HIS A 453 10.81 -3.70 5.46
CA HIS A 453 9.87 -4.61 4.82
C HIS A 453 8.60 -3.87 4.40
N HIS A 454 8.24 -3.92 3.13
CA HIS A 454 7.16 -3.12 2.54
C HIS A 454 6.09 -4.03 1.93
N MET A 455 4.89 -3.97 2.50
CA MET A 455 3.73 -4.79 2.13
C MET A 455 3.10 -4.24 0.85
N VAL A 456 3.48 -4.81 -0.31
CA VAL A 456 2.91 -4.43 -1.61
C VAL A 456 1.39 -4.70 -1.64
N GLY A 457 0.90 -5.67 -0.86
CA GLY A 457 -0.53 -5.90 -0.64
C GLY A 457 -1.32 -4.67 -0.15
N ASN A 458 -0.67 -3.73 0.55
CA ASN A 458 -1.32 -2.49 1.02
C ASN A 458 -1.24 -1.35 -0.02
N THR A 459 -0.63 -1.58 -1.18
CA THR A 459 -0.29 -0.53 -2.16
C THR A 459 -1.24 -0.45 -3.36
N TYR A 460 -2.38 -1.14 -3.37
CA TYR A 460 -3.32 -1.12 -4.50
C TYR A 460 -3.59 0.29 -5.09
N PRO A 461 -3.92 1.33 -4.27
CA PRO A 461 -4.16 2.68 -4.77
C PRO A 461 -2.88 3.53 -4.93
N TYR A 462 -1.68 3.02 -4.62
CA TYR A 462 -0.46 3.82 -4.74
C TYR A 462 -0.17 4.22 -6.18
N THR A 463 0.16 5.49 -6.35
CA THR A 463 0.78 6.03 -7.55
C THR A 463 2.30 6.14 -7.35
N GLN A 464 3.03 6.56 -8.38
CA GLN A 464 4.46 6.81 -8.28
C GLN A 464 4.81 7.96 -7.31
N SER A 465 3.87 8.87 -6.98
CA SER A 465 4.14 9.90 -5.97
C SER A 465 4.05 9.37 -4.54
N ASN A 466 3.16 8.41 -4.24
CA ASN A 466 3.14 7.71 -2.95
C ASN A 466 4.44 6.93 -2.75
N TRP A 467 4.87 6.15 -3.76
CA TRP A 467 6.16 5.47 -3.73
C TRP A 467 7.34 6.44 -3.57
N ALA A 468 7.33 7.60 -4.24
CA ALA A 468 8.38 8.61 -4.06
C ALA A 468 8.37 9.26 -2.67
N SER A 469 7.19 9.46 -2.07
CA SER A 469 7.03 9.92 -0.68
C SER A 469 7.63 8.93 0.31
N ASP A 470 7.24 7.66 0.21
CA ASP A 470 7.76 6.55 1.01
C ASP A 470 9.28 6.44 0.91
N ILE A 471 9.81 6.39 -0.31
CA ILE A 471 11.25 6.30 -0.59
C ILE A 471 11.99 7.50 0.00
N SER A 472 11.45 8.71 -0.13
CA SER A 472 12.06 9.92 0.42
C SER A 472 12.08 9.91 1.95
N GLN A 473 10.99 9.49 2.59
CA GLN A 473 10.89 9.41 4.05
C GLN A 473 11.78 8.30 4.62
N ALA A 474 11.80 7.13 3.98
CA ALA A 474 12.66 6.00 4.37
C ALA A 474 14.15 6.36 4.21
N GLN A 475 14.53 6.97 3.09
CA GLN A 475 15.90 7.43 2.85
C GLN A 475 16.34 8.51 3.84
N ALA A 476 15.44 9.42 4.24
CA ALA A 476 15.70 10.39 5.31
C ALA A 476 15.89 9.72 6.68
N ALA A 477 15.10 8.68 6.99
CA ALA A 477 15.22 7.86 8.20
C ALA A 477 16.47 6.94 8.23
N GLY A 478 17.27 6.92 7.15
CA GLY A 478 18.48 6.10 7.05
C GLY A 478 18.28 4.69 6.53
N ILE A 479 17.14 4.38 5.94
CA ILE A 479 16.87 3.10 5.26
C ILE A 479 17.48 3.18 3.84
N ASP A 480 18.21 2.13 3.45
CA ASP A 480 18.90 2.01 2.16
C ASP A 480 18.00 1.45 1.04
N GLY A 481 16.92 0.75 1.42
CA GLY A 481 15.98 0.17 0.48
C GLY A 481 14.79 -0.57 1.09
N PHE A 482 13.83 -0.97 0.25
CA PHE A 482 12.71 -1.81 0.64
C PHE A 482 12.86 -3.27 0.20
N ALA A 483 12.53 -4.19 1.11
CA ALA A 483 12.17 -5.56 0.81
C ALA A 483 10.69 -5.58 0.43
N LEU A 484 10.38 -5.65 -0.87
CA LEU A 484 9.02 -5.59 -1.39
C LEU A 484 8.33 -6.94 -1.18
N ASN A 485 7.59 -7.06 -0.09
CA ASN A 485 6.74 -8.22 0.21
C ASN A 485 5.59 -8.25 -0.77
N MET A 486 5.52 -9.30 -1.58
CA MET A 486 4.46 -9.45 -2.56
C MET A 486 3.83 -10.84 -2.58
N GLY A 487 2.51 -10.82 -2.74
CA GLY A 487 1.65 -11.99 -2.85
C GLY A 487 1.20 -12.31 -4.27
N SER A 488 0.09 -13.03 -4.38
CA SER A 488 -0.39 -13.63 -5.63
C SER A 488 -1.11 -12.68 -6.60
N ASP A 489 -1.50 -11.48 -6.18
CA ASP A 489 -2.39 -10.65 -7.00
C ASP A 489 -1.64 -9.98 -8.16
N SER A 490 -2.22 -10.08 -9.36
CA SER A 490 -1.59 -9.62 -10.60
C SER A 490 -1.19 -8.14 -10.59
N TRP A 491 -1.99 -7.29 -9.95
CA TRP A 491 -1.75 -5.85 -9.84
C TRP A 491 -0.53 -5.49 -8.96
N GLN A 492 -0.10 -6.37 -8.05
CA GLN A 492 1.07 -6.11 -7.19
C GLN A 492 2.35 -5.98 -8.04
N VAL A 493 2.43 -6.71 -9.15
CA VAL A 493 3.56 -6.66 -10.10
C VAL A 493 3.64 -5.30 -10.82
N ASP A 494 2.54 -4.57 -10.91
CA ASP A 494 2.50 -3.22 -11.49
C ASP A 494 2.80 -2.16 -10.44
N ARG A 495 2.31 -2.30 -9.19
CA ARG A 495 2.75 -1.45 -8.06
C ARG A 495 4.24 -1.56 -7.76
N ILE A 496 4.83 -2.75 -7.92
CA ILE A 496 6.29 -2.92 -7.89
C ILE A 496 6.96 -2.19 -9.06
N SER A 497 6.36 -2.22 -10.26
CA SER A 497 6.89 -1.48 -11.42
C SER A 497 6.85 0.04 -11.20
N ASP A 498 5.83 0.55 -10.49
CA ASP A 498 5.76 1.94 -10.01
C ASP A 498 6.84 2.23 -8.97
N ALA A 499 7.07 1.35 -7.99
CA ALA A 499 8.14 1.48 -6.99
C ALA A 499 9.52 1.60 -7.64
N TYR A 500 9.84 0.71 -8.59
CA TYR A 500 11.10 0.77 -9.35
C TYR A 500 11.25 2.05 -10.18
N SER A 501 10.14 2.59 -10.69
CA SER A 501 10.13 3.85 -11.43
C SER A 501 10.39 5.05 -10.52
N ALA A 502 9.78 5.06 -9.32
CA ALA A 502 9.99 6.09 -8.31
C ALA A 502 11.40 6.06 -7.69
N ALA A 503 11.95 4.86 -7.43
CA ALA A 503 13.32 4.70 -6.92
C ALA A 503 14.38 5.13 -7.95
N GLY A 504 14.15 4.83 -9.24
CA GLY A 504 14.79 5.44 -10.40
C GLY A 504 16.28 5.83 -10.26
N SER A 505 16.51 7.07 -9.81
CA SER A 505 17.84 7.68 -9.62
C SER A 505 18.09 8.26 -8.21
N SER A 506 17.23 8.01 -7.21
CA SER A 506 17.42 8.51 -5.83
C SER A 506 18.61 7.88 -5.10
N GLY A 507 19.05 6.71 -5.58
CA GLY A 507 20.08 5.87 -4.95
C GLY A 507 19.49 4.73 -4.13
N PHE A 508 18.27 4.91 -3.61
CA PHE A 508 17.49 3.91 -2.87
C PHE A 508 17.33 2.61 -3.66
N LYS A 509 17.27 1.48 -2.95
CA LYS A 509 17.22 0.15 -3.57
C LYS A 509 15.96 -0.63 -3.23
N LEU A 510 15.64 -1.60 -4.08
CA LEU A 510 14.47 -2.45 -3.98
C LEU A 510 14.87 -3.89 -4.29
N PHE A 511 14.27 -4.85 -3.60
CA PHE A 511 14.33 -6.27 -3.96
C PHE A 511 13.00 -6.94 -3.66
N LEU A 512 12.75 -8.10 -4.26
CA LEU A 512 11.56 -8.88 -3.97
C LEU A 512 11.75 -9.68 -2.68
N SER A 513 10.78 -9.57 -1.77
CA SER A 513 10.49 -10.56 -0.75
C SER A 513 9.26 -11.35 -1.22
N LEU A 514 9.47 -12.58 -1.67
CA LEU A 514 8.38 -13.42 -2.14
C LEU A 514 7.59 -13.97 -0.94
N ASP A 515 6.30 -13.63 -0.80
CA ASP A 515 5.45 -14.20 0.27
C ASP A 515 4.98 -15.61 -0.13
N MET A 516 5.71 -16.61 0.36
CA MET A 516 5.45 -18.02 0.09
C MET A 516 4.30 -18.60 0.92
N THR A 517 3.59 -17.79 1.72
CA THR A 517 2.34 -18.19 2.37
C THR A 517 1.11 -18.01 1.47
N VAL A 518 1.25 -17.20 0.41
CA VAL A 518 0.20 -16.98 -0.61
C VAL A 518 0.67 -17.27 -2.05
N LEU A 519 1.96 -17.12 -2.37
CA LEU A 519 2.53 -17.51 -3.66
C LEU A 519 2.61 -19.04 -3.79
N SER A 520 2.14 -19.57 -4.91
CA SER A 520 2.29 -20.99 -5.24
C SER A 520 3.76 -21.40 -5.37
N CYS A 521 4.10 -22.59 -4.87
CA CYS A 521 5.43 -23.19 -4.97
C CYS A 521 5.38 -24.73 -4.90
N SER A 522 4.37 -25.35 -5.51
CA SER A 522 4.14 -26.81 -5.44
C SER A 522 4.62 -27.57 -6.68
N SER A 523 4.93 -26.88 -7.78
CA SER A 523 5.26 -27.44 -9.09
C SER A 523 6.37 -26.67 -9.79
N SER A 524 6.98 -27.29 -10.81
CA SER A 524 7.96 -26.62 -11.68
C SER A 524 7.35 -25.46 -12.49
N SER A 525 6.03 -25.43 -12.68
CA SER A 525 5.31 -24.29 -13.27
C SER A 525 5.33 -23.11 -12.30
N ASP A 526 5.03 -23.35 -11.02
CA ASP A 526 5.08 -22.34 -9.97
C ASP A 526 6.50 -21.76 -9.83
N ALA A 527 7.52 -22.64 -9.78
CA ALA A 527 8.91 -22.21 -9.76
C ALA A 527 9.26 -21.35 -10.98
N SER A 528 8.80 -21.71 -12.18
CA SER A 528 9.00 -20.93 -13.41
C SER A 528 8.36 -19.53 -13.32
N ASN A 529 7.22 -19.39 -12.63
CA ASN A 529 6.59 -18.10 -12.37
C ASN A 529 7.44 -17.23 -11.44
N LEU A 530 7.93 -17.79 -10.32
CA LEU A 530 8.83 -17.09 -9.38
C LEU A 530 10.15 -16.67 -10.08
N VAL A 531 10.72 -17.54 -10.91
CA VAL A 531 11.91 -17.25 -11.73
C VAL A 531 11.66 -16.11 -12.70
N ASN A 532 10.53 -16.11 -13.42
CA ASN A 532 10.18 -15.04 -14.37
C ASN A 532 9.89 -13.70 -13.66
N LEU A 533 9.29 -13.75 -12.48
CA LEU A 533 9.02 -12.59 -11.63
C LEU A 533 10.32 -11.90 -11.17
N VAL A 534 11.30 -12.65 -10.64
CA VAL A 534 12.64 -12.12 -10.32
C VAL A 534 13.32 -11.56 -11.57
N LYS A 535 13.26 -12.28 -12.70
CA LYS A 535 13.83 -11.81 -13.98
C LYS A 535 13.27 -10.46 -14.44
N LYS A 536 11.96 -10.18 -14.25
CA LYS A 536 11.31 -8.91 -14.66
C LYS A 536 12.04 -7.69 -14.08
N PHE A 537 12.52 -7.77 -12.83
CA PHE A 537 13.12 -6.63 -12.12
C PHE A 537 14.65 -6.69 -12.01
N SER A 538 15.25 -7.88 -12.16
CA SER A 538 16.70 -8.16 -12.03
C SER A 538 17.67 -7.20 -12.76
N GLY A 539 17.23 -6.56 -13.85
CA GLY A 539 18.01 -5.66 -14.68
C GLY A 539 17.85 -4.15 -14.39
N LEU A 540 16.98 -3.76 -13.45
CA LEU A 540 16.64 -2.35 -13.21
C LEU A 540 17.68 -1.61 -12.34
N SER A 541 17.80 -0.29 -12.48
CA SER A 541 18.81 0.53 -11.77
C SER A 541 18.65 0.55 -10.25
N ALA A 542 17.42 0.44 -9.76
CA ALA A 542 17.09 0.38 -8.35
C ALA A 542 17.13 -1.04 -7.76
N GLN A 543 17.34 -2.10 -8.57
CA GLN A 543 17.47 -3.47 -8.06
C GLN A 543 18.66 -3.55 -7.10
N ALA A 544 18.40 -3.94 -5.86
CA ALA A 544 19.42 -4.18 -4.86
C ALA A 544 20.33 -5.34 -5.31
N LYS A 545 21.62 -5.20 -5.04
CA LYS A 545 22.64 -6.21 -5.37
C LYS A 545 23.62 -6.36 -4.22
N HIS A 546 24.03 -7.60 -3.97
CA HIS A 546 25.03 -7.97 -2.98
C HIS A 546 26.06 -8.87 -3.68
N ASP A 547 27.36 -8.61 -3.50
CA ASP A 547 28.47 -9.22 -4.26
C ASP A 547 28.25 -9.22 -5.80
N GLY A 548 27.59 -8.18 -6.31
CA GLY A 548 27.24 -8.03 -7.73
C GLY A 548 26.09 -8.92 -8.22
N LYS A 549 25.63 -9.89 -7.41
CA LYS A 549 24.45 -10.72 -7.66
C LYS A 549 23.16 -9.93 -7.37
N VAL A 550 22.02 -10.38 -7.91
CA VAL A 550 20.70 -9.78 -7.65
C VAL A 550 20.18 -10.22 -6.28
N LEU A 551 19.88 -9.29 -5.38
CA LEU A 551 19.33 -9.62 -4.06
C LEU A 551 17.87 -10.08 -4.18
N VAL A 552 17.52 -11.17 -3.48
CA VAL A 552 16.15 -11.70 -3.35
C VAL A 552 15.97 -12.30 -1.94
N SER A 553 14.78 -12.15 -1.36
CA SER A 553 14.38 -12.81 -0.11
C SER A 553 13.01 -13.50 -0.24
N THR A 554 12.57 -14.14 0.83
CA THR A 554 11.21 -14.68 0.97
C THR A 554 10.68 -14.42 2.37
N PHE A 555 9.36 -14.34 2.49
CA PHE A 555 8.66 -14.67 3.72
C PHE A 555 8.14 -16.11 3.61
N ALA A 556 8.52 -16.97 4.56
CA ALA A 556 8.27 -18.42 4.55
C ALA A 556 8.87 -19.17 3.33
N GLY A 557 8.40 -20.40 3.07
CA GLY A 557 8.80 -21.22 1.93
C GLY A 557 9.49 -22.56 2.26
N SER A 558 9.56 -22.97 3.53
CA SER A 558 10.15 -24.27 3.92
C SER A 558 9.28 -25.50 3.64
N ASP A 559 7.97 -25.34 3.43
CA ASP A 559 7.05 -26.42 3.02
C ASP A 559 6.69 -26.41 1.52
N CYS A 560 7.37 -25.59 0.72
CA CYS A 560 7.27 -25.62 -0.74
C CYS A 560 7.61 -26.99 -1.33
N GLY A 561 6.90 -27.38 -2.39
CA GLY A 561 7.11 -28.65 -3.10
C GLY A 561 8.26 -28.64 -4.10
N ILE A 562 8.76 -27.45 -4.46
CA ILE A 562 9.84 -27.23 -5.42
C ILE A 562 11.24 -27.40 -4.78
N SER A 563 12.23 -27.75 -5.60
CA SER A 563 13.63 -27.71 -5.21
C SER A 563 14.18 -26.29 -5.37
N TRP A 564 14.30 -25.55 -4.26
CA TRP A 564 14.92 -24.21 -4.26
C TRP A 564 16.25 -24.17 -5.03
N GLN A 565 17.10 -25.20 -4.90
CA GLN A 565 18.36 -25.31 -5.63
C GLN A 565 18.21 -25.42 -7.15
N ASN A 566 17.30 -26.28 -7.64
CA ASN A 566 17.24 -26.64 -9.06
C ASN A 566 16.21 -25.81 -9.82
N ASP A 567 15.02 -25.66 -9.25
CA ASP A 567 13.84 -25.12 -9.91
C ASP A 567 13.76 -23.60 -9.79
N PHE A 568 14.43 -23.00 -8.79
CA PHE A 568 14.49 -21.55 -8.59
C PHE A 568 15.90 -20.99 -8.81
N VAL A 569 16.87 -21.29 -7.93
CA VAL A 569 18.22 -20.71 -8.01
C VAL A 569 18.96 -21.13 -9.27
N GLY A 570 19.08 -22.44 -9.52
CA GLY A 570 19.69 -22.95 -10.73
C GLY A 570 18.94 -22.55 -12.01
N ALA A 571 17.61 -22.37 -11.94
CA ALA A 571 16.83 -21.87 -13.07
C ALA A 571 17.11 -20.38 -13.38
N LEU A 572 17.33 -19.55 -12.35
CA LEU A 572 17.77 -18.16 -12.49
C LEU A 572 19.20 -18.08 -13.01
N GLU A 573 20.13 -18.88 -12.51
CA GLU A 573 21.51 -18.96 -13.01
C GLU A 573 21.55 -19.38 -14.49
N ASN A 574 20.80 -20.42 -14.88
CA ASN A 574 20.66 -20.84 -16.29
C ASN A 574 19.99 -19.76 -17.17
N ALA A 575 19.21 -18.86 -16.59
CA ALA A 575 18.64 -17.69 -17.27
C ALA A 575 19.57 -16.46 -17.27
N GLY A 576 20.80 -16.58 -16.76
CA GLY A 576 21.79 -15.50 -16.70
C GLY A 576 21.65 -14.54 -15.51
N VAL A 577 20.80 -14.87 -14.53
CA VAL A 577 20.56 -14.06 -13.33
C VAL A 577 21.11 -14.80 -12.11
N SER A 578 22.36 -14.49 -11.73
CA SER A 578 22.89 -14.94 -10.43
C SER A 578 22.27 -14.11 -9.31
N ILE A 579 21.75 -14.78 -8.27
CA ILE A 579 21.11 -14.13 -7.12
C ILE A 579 21.93 -14.29 -5.83
N PHE A 580 21.81 -13.31 -4.94
CA PHE A 580 22.16 -13.45 -3.53
C PHE A 580 20.85 -13.71 -2.78
N PHE A 581 20.66 -14.94 -2.29
CA PHE A 581 19.37 -15.38 -1.75
C PHE A 581 19.41 -15.44 -0.23
N VAL A 582 18.59 -14.60 0.42
CA VAL A 582 18.48 -14.49 1.88
C VAL A 582 17.01 -14.61 2.29
N PRO A 583 16.45 -15.83 2.30
CA PRO A 583 15.06 -16.06 2.67
C PRO A 583 14.84 -16.02 4.20
N SER A 584 13.57 -15.97 4.62
CA SER A 584 13.12 -16.29 5.99
C SER A 584 12.23 -17.52 5.93
N ILE A 585 12.81 -18.72 5.83
CA ILE A 585 12.04 -19.95 5.54
C ILE A 585 11.35 -20.56 6.77
N PHE A 586 11.67 -20.10 7.99
CA PHE A 586 11.16 -20.64 9.26
C PHE A 586 11.46 -22.14 9.51
N SER A 587 12.52 -22.68 8.91
CA SER A 587 12.96 -24.06 9.18
C SER A 587 13.88 -24.16 10.40
N ASP A 588 14.25 -25.38 10.81
CA ASP A 588 15.24 -25.55 11.89
C ASP A 588 16.64 -25.11 11.42
N PRO A 589 17.30 -24.14 12.10
CA PRO A 589 18.63 -23.69 11.76
C PRO A 589 19.67 -24.80 11.64
N SER A 590 19.49 -25.96 12.31
CA SER A 590 20.39 -27.10 12.15
C SER A 590 20.57 -27.58 10.71
N THR A 591 19.69 -27.18 9.79
CA THR A 591 19.77 -27.47 8.35
C THR A 591 20.63 -26.46 7.54
N PHE A 592 20.79 -25.22 8.01
CA PHE A 592 21.25 -24.08 7.18
C PHE A 592 22.63 -24.30 6.54
N SER A 593 23.62 -24.73 7.31
CA SER A 593 24.97 -25.06 6.81
C SER A 593 25.01 -26.11 5.70
N SER A 594 23.97 -26.94 5.55
CA SER A 594 23.88 -27.96 4.49
C SER A 594 23.15 -27.50 3.23
N ASN A 595 22.50 -26.33 3.26
CA ASN A 595 21.77 -25.77 2.12
C ASN A 595 22.71 -24.99 1.19
N SER A 596 23.00 -25.52 0.01
CA SER A 596 23.84 -24.87 -1.02
C SER A 596 23.14 -23.73 -1.78
N TRP A 597 21.81 -23.62 -1.64
CA TRP A 597 20.95 -22.78 -2.47
C TRP A 597 20.61 -21.40 -1.87
N MET A 598 21.11 -21.07 -0.68
CA MET A 598 20.97 -19.73 -0.09
C MET A 598 22.32 -19.19 0.35
N ASP A 599 22.50 -17.88 0.26
CA ASP A 599 23.72 -17.16 0.67
C ASP A 599 23.66 -16.71 2.13
N GLY A 600 22.45 -16.55 2.68
CA GLY A 600 22.18 -16.21 4.07
C GLY A 600 20.76 -16.62 4.50
N GLU A 601 20.34 -16.24 5.71
CA GLU A 601 18.94 -16.35 6.18
C GLU A 601 18.58 -15.08 6.99
N LEU A 602 17.39 -14.53 6.75
CA LEU A 602 16.77 -13.49 7.55
C LEU A 602 16.02 -14.11 8.72
N ASN A 603 16.45 -13.81 9.94
CA ASN A 603 15.76 -14.24 11.16
C ASN A 603 14.61 -13.28 11.49
N TRP A 604 13.50 -13.39 10.76
CA TRP A 604 12.27 -12.62 10.99
C TRP A 604 11.84 -12.61 12.46
N ASN A 605 11.93 -13.77 13.12
CA ASN A 605 11.56 -13.96 14.52
C ASN A 605 12.56 -13.34 15.52
N SER A 606 13.57 -12.61 15.05
CA SER A 606 14.40 -11.73 15.89
C SER A 606 13.85 -10.31 16.02
N GLY A 607 12.71 -9.98 15.39
CA GLY A 607 12.08 -8.66 15.51
C GLY A 607 11.41 -8.44 16.87
N TRP A 608 10.92 -9.52 17.52
CA TRP A 608 10.12 -9.46 18.74
C TRP A 608 10.38 -10.64 19.68
N PRO A 609 10.13 -10.48 21.00
CA PRO A 609 10.04 -11.62 21.91
C PRO A 609 8.74 -12.41 21.66
N MET A 610 8.88 -13.67 21.26
CA MET A 610 7.77 -14.62 21.09
C MET A 610 7.23 -15.17 22.43
N GLY A 611 7.06 -14.32 23.45
CA GLY A 611 6.68 -14.69 24.81
C GLY A 611 6.65 -13.52 25.80
N SER A 612 6.73 -13.83 27.09
CA SER A 612 6.76 -12.86 28.20
C SER A 612 8.14 -12.28 28.50
N ASP A 613 9.18 -13.00 28.11
CA ASP A 613 10.57 -12.68 28.42
C ASP A 613 11.06 -11.59 27.47
N ASP A 614 12.03 -10.79 27.90
CA ASP A 614 12.60 -9.74 27.05
C ASP A 614 13.41 -10.34 25.90
N LEU A 615 13.43 -9.66 24.75
CA LEU A 615 14.18 -10.11 23.58
C LEU A 615 15.69 -10.02 23.85
N ASP A 616 16.42 -11.08 23.48
CA ASP A 616 17.87 -11.16 23.61
C ASP A 616 18.54 -11.68 22.34
N THR A 617 19.88 -11.58 22.30
CA THR A 617 20.68 -12.04 21.17
C THR A 617 20.94 -13.56 21.13
N SER A 618 20.20 -14.39 21.87
CA SER A 618 20.36 -15.86 21.83
C SER A 618 19.90 -16.46 20.50
N SER A 619 18.82 -15.91 19.92
CA SER A 619 18.32 -16.29 18.60
C SER A 619 19.36 -15.98 17.51
N ASP A 620 19.92 -14.76 17.50
CA ASP A 620 20.96 -14.34 16.57
C ASP A 620 22.19 -15.26 16.63
N LYS A 621 22.69 -15.51 17.84
CA LYS A 621 23.86 -16.38 18.06
C LYS A 621 23.61 -17.81 17.59
N LYS A 622 22.38 -18.33 17.72
CA LYS A 622 21.98 -19.63 17.17
C LYS A 622 22.02 -19.62 15.64
N TYR A 623 21.44 -18.60 14.99
CA TYR A 623 21.40 -18.51 13.53
C TYR A 623 22.81 -18.34 12.94
N ILE A 624 23.62 -17.41 13.44
CA ILE A 624 25.03 -17.21 13.03
C ILE A 624 25.82 -18.53 13.12
N SER A 625 25.73 -19.21 14.27
CA SER A 625 26.44 -20.50 14.48
C SER A 625 25.98 -21.61 13.54
N ALA A 626 24.77 -21.51 12.99
CA ALA A 626 24.17 -22.51 12.12
C ALA A 626 24.36 -22.22 10.62
N LEU A 627 24.51 -20.94 10.27
CA LEU A 627 24.82 -20.42 8.94
C LEU A 627 26.29 -20.65 8.57
N GLY A 628 27.21 -20.50 9.52
CA GLY A 628 28.64 -20.68 9.30
C GLY A 628 29.24 -19.53 8.50
N ASP A 629 29.70 -19.82 7.27
CA ASP A 629 30.26 -18.81 6.35
C ASP A 629 29.16 -18.04 5.57
N LYS A 630 27.88 -18.35 5.79
CA LYS A 630 26.72 -17.68 5.18
C LYS A 630 26.33 -16.42 5.96
N GLU A 631 25.73 -15.43 5.28
CA GLU A 631 25.32 -14.20 5.95
C GLU A 631 24.14 -14.37 6.91
N TYR A 632 24.23 -13.71 8.06
CA TYR A 632 23.15 -13.55 9.00
C TYR A 632 22.50 -12.18 8.85
N TRP A 633 21.19 -12.17 8.59
CA TRP A 633 20.37 -10.96 8.52
C TRP A 633 19.38 -10.95 9.68
N ALA A 634 19.29 -9.80 10.36
CA ALA A 634 18.50 -9.66 11.58
C ALA A 634 17.26 -8.80 11.35
N ALA A 635 16.13 -9.21 11.94
CA ALA A 635 14.96 -8.35 12.07
C ALA A 635 15.05 -7.42 13.30
N VAL A 636 14.46 -6.23 13.16
CA VAL A 636 14.15 -5.27 14.25
C VAL A 636 12.73 -4.74 14.04
N SER A 637 12.00 -4.46 15.11
CA SER A 637 10.64 -3.92 15.05
C SER A 637 10.29 -3.13 16.31
N PRO A 638 9.42 -2.11 16.24
CA PRO A 638 8.95 -1.43 17.43
C PRO A 638 7.83 -2.17 18.17
N PHE A 639 6.80 -2.63 17.44
CA PHE A 639 5.54 -3.11 18.02
C PHE A 639 5.00 -4.32 17.25
N PHE A 640 4.12 -5.09 17.88
CA PHE A 640 3.26 -6.06 17.20
C PHE A 640 1.90 -6.17 17.89
N PHE A 641 0.82 -5.92 17.16
CA PHE A 641 -0.55 -6.18 17.60
C PHE A 641 -1.48 -6.42 16.41
N THR A 642 -2.32 -7.46 16.50
CA THR A 642 -3.30 -7.81 15.48
C THR A 642 -4.60 -8.27 16.14
N HIS A 643 -5.76 -7.85 15.62
CA HIS A 643 -7.06 -8.03 16.27
C HIS A 643 -8.20 -8.37 15.30
N PHE A 644 -7.90 -9.16 14.27
CA PHE A 644 -8.90 -9.70 13.35
C PHE A 644 -9.71 -10.83 14.01
N SER A 645 -11.03 -10.68 14.02
CA SER A 645 -11.96 -11.62 14.64
C SER A 645 -11.94 -13.02 13.99
N PRO A 646 -12.47 -14.06 14.67
CA PRO A 646 -12.65 -15.39 14.09
C PRO A 646 -13.55 -15.46 12.85
N ALA A 647 -14.29 -14.39 12.55
CA ALA A 647 -15.12 -14.26 11.34
C ALA A 647 -14.36 -13.63 10.15
N THR A 648 -13.17 -13.08 10.36
CA THR A 648 -12.31 -12.53 9.31
C THR A 648 -11.01 -13.33 9.20
N TRP A 649 -9.88 -12.81 9.67
CA TRP A 649 -8.56 -13.46 9.55
C TRP A 649 -8.21 -14.37 10.75
N ASN A 650 -8.99 -14.30 11.85
CA ASN A 650 -8.73 -15.03 13.09
C ASN A 650 -7.30 -14.80 13.67
N LYS A 651 -6.83 -13.55 13.61
CA LYS A 651 -5.52 -13.10 14.12
C LYS A 651 -5.74 -12.18 15.31
N ASN A 652 -5.67 -12.70 16.53
CA ASN A 652 -5.88 -11.94 17.77
C ASN A 652 -4.74 -12.18 18.79
N TRP A 653 -3.60 -11.51 18.60
CA TRP A 653 -2.43 -11.61 19.49
C TRP A 653 -1.54 -10.35 19.43
N LEU A 654 -0.58 -10.29 20.37
CA LEU A 654 0.50 -9.31 20.39
C LEU A 654 1.84 -9.97 20.74
N TYR A 655 2.95 -9.31 20.43
CA TYR A 655 4.25 -9.59 21.04
C TYR A 655 4.61 -8.48 22.02
N LYS A 656 5.35 -8.83 23.09
CA LYS A 656 5.74 -7.86 24.11
C LYS A 656 6.63 -6.79 23.48
N SER A 657 6.16 -5.54 23.53
CA SER A 657 6.77 -4.39 22.85
C SER A 657 7.20 -3.28 23.83
N ASP A 658 7.23 -3.63 25.12
CA ASP A 658 7.63 -2.78 26.25
C ASP A 658 9.16 -2.81 26.46
N GLU A 659 9.67 -2.28 27.59
CA GLU A 659 11.12 -2.21 27.92
C GLU A 659 11.98 -1.63 26.78
N TRP A 660 11.40 -0.65 26.08
CA TRP A 660 11.97 0.04 24.93
C TRP A 660 12.47 -0.88 23.80
N LEU A 661 11.74 -1.97 23.50
CA LEU A 661 12.07 -3.00 22.49
C LEU A 661 12.82 -2.46 21.25
N TYR A 662 12.29 -1.43 20.58
CA TYR A 662 12.92 -0.87 19.38
C TYR A 662 14.36 -0.41 19.63
N ALA A 663 14.57 0.32 20.73
CA ALA A 663 15.86 0.88 21.11
C ALA A 663 16.82 -0.18 21.65
N THR A 664 16.36 -1.08 22.53
CA THR A 664 17.19 -2.17 23.06
C THR A 664 17.61 -3.14 21.96
N ARG A 665 16.72 -3.47 21.01
CA ARG A 665 17.05 -4.33 19.88
C ARG A 665 18.06 -3.70 18.92
N TRP A 666 17.93 -2.40 18.63
CA TRP A 666 18.96 -1.68 17.86
C TRP A 666 20.31 -1.64 18.57
N GLU A 667 20.35 -1.39 19.89
CA GLU A 667 21.58 -1.42 20.70
C GLU A 667 22.27 -2.79 20.68
N ASP A 668 21.51 -3.88 20.84
CA ASP A 668 22.02 -5.26 20.75
C ASP A 668 22.66 -5.53 19.37
N LEU A 669 21.97 -5.13 18.30
CA LEU A 669 22.46 -5.31 16.92
C LEU A 669 23.71 -4.47 16.61
N ILE A 670 23.80 -3.25 17.13
CA ILE A 670 24.99 -2.41 17.04
C ILE A 670 26.16 -3.05 17.82
N ALA A 671 25.90 -3.62 18.99
CA ALA A 671 26.91 -4.30 19.81
C ALA A 671 27.46 -5.59 19.16
N MET A 672 26.76 -6.18 18.18
CA MET A 672 27.21 -7.35 17.42
C MET A 672 27.40 -7.14 15.91
N ARG A 673 27.38 -5.88 15.44
CA ARG A 673 27.41 -5.47 14.02
C ARG A 673 28.48 -6.16 13.16
N ASP A 674 29.63 -6.48 13.73
CA ASP A 674 30.71 -7.12 12.97
C ASP A 674 30.30 -8.51 12.43
N GLN A 675 29.27 -9.15 13.02
CA GLN A 675 28.62 -10.39 12.59
C GLN A 675 27.25 -10.19 11.89
N VAL A 676 26.73 -8.97 11.78
CA VAL A 676 25.41 -8.66 11.20
C VAL A 676 25.60 -7.68 10.04
N LYS A 677 25.36 -8.11 8.81
CA LYS A 677 25.64 -7.30 7.60
C LYS A 677 24.41 -6.55 7.09
N SER A 678 23.22 -7.02 7.43
CA SER A 678 21.97 -6.32 7.17
C SER A 678 21.02 -6.42 8.35
N VAL A 679 20.28 -5.35 8.57
CA VAL A 679 19.12 -5.30 9.45
C VAL A 679 17.89 -4.97 8.60
N GLU A 680 16.80 -5.70 8.80
CA GLU A 680 15.51 -5.44 8.14
C GLU A 680 14.48 -4.98 9.18
N ILE A 681 13.95 -3.78 8.99
CA ILE A 681 12.90 -3.21 9.85
C ILE A 681 11.56 -3.83 9.45
N LEU A 682 10.93 -4.51 10.41
CA LEU A 682 9.60 -5.08 10.28
C LEU A 682 8.61 -4.15 10.99
N THR A 683 7.91 -3.25 10.31
CA THR A 683 7.79 -3.07 8.85
C THR A 683 7.76 -1.58 8.49
N TRP A 684 7.76 -1.24 7.20
CA TRP A 684 7.40 0.10 6.77
C TRP A 684 5.90 0.36 6.95
N ASN A 685 5.03 -0.54 6.52
CA ASN A 685 3.58 -0.28 6.35
C ASN A 685 2.63 -1.48 6.65
N ASP A 686 2.99 -2.46 7.48
CA ASP A 686 2.02 -3.47 7.93
C ASP A 686 1.14 -2.95 9.08
N TYR A 687 0.03 -2.34 8.67
CA TYR A 687 -1.03 -1.84 9.53
C TYR A 687 -1.81 -2.95 10.26
N GLY A 688 -1.92 -4.14 9.66
CA GLY A 688 -2.69 -5.26 10.20
C GLY A 688 -1.99 -5.98 11.35
N GLU A 689 -0.66 -5.88 11.43
CA GLU A 689 0.17 -6.36 12.55
C GLU A 689 0.73 -5.23 13.43
N SER A 690 0.35 -3.98 13.15
CA SER A 690 0.75 -2.77 13.90
C SER A 690 2.27 -2.52 13.97
N SER A 691 3.05 -3.04 13.01
CA SER A 691 4.52 -3.02 13.06
C SER A 691 5.16 -1.88 12.24
N TYR A 692 4.34 -1.09 11.54
CA TYR A 692 4.74 0.00 10.66
C TYR A 692 5.55 1.11 11.35
N ILE A 693 6.47 1.74 10.61
CA ILE A 693 7.14 3.02 10.96
C ILE A 693 6.96 4.13 9.90
N GLY A 694 6.40 3.78 8.75
CA GLY A 694 6.01 4.73 7.70
C GLY A 694 4.70 5.47 8.00
N PRO A 695 4.25 6.34 7.08
CA PRO A 695 2.93 6.97 7.16
C PRO A 695 1.82 5.93 7.02
N ILE A 696 0.62 6.24 7.52
CA ILE A 696 -0.57 5.40 7.32
C ILE A 696 -1.21 5.81 5.98
N GLU A 697 -0.74 5.19 4.90
CA GLU A 697 -1.20 5.41 3.52
C GLU A 697 -1.54 4.11 2.78
N GLY A 698 -2.57 4.14 1.93
CA GLY A 698 -2.89 3.07 0.98
C GLY A 698 -4.14 2.27 1.33
N ALA A 699 -4.18 1.02 0.89
CA ALA A 699 -5.22 0.06 1.25
C ALA A 699 -4.85 -0.62 2.58
N LEU A 700 -5.52 -0.21 3.66
CA LEU A 700 -5.39 -0.89 4.95
C LEU A 700 -6.08 -2.28 4.88
N PRO A 701 -5.55 -3.30 5.57
CA PRO A 701 -6.25 -4.57 5.71
C PRO A 701 -7.58 -4.39 6.46
N SER A 702 -8.70 -4.58 5.76
CA SER A 702 -10.04 -4.23 6.21
C SER A 702 -10.36 -4.70 7.64
N GLY A 703 -10.70 -3.73 8.50
CA GLY A 703 -10.94 -3.89 9.93
C GLY A 703 -9.80 -3.40 10.82
N SER A 704 -8.59 -3.20 10.28
CA SER A 704 -7.43 -2.69 11.04
C SER A 704 -7.52 -1.20 11.39
N GLU A 705 -8.34 -0.44 10.67
CA GLU A 705 -8.60 0.99 10.90
C GLU A 705 -9.04 1.25 12.36
N VAL A 706 -9.71 0.27 12.98
CA VAL A 706 -10.19 0.29 14.37
C VAL A 706 -9.03 0.39 15.39
N TRP A 707 -7.81 -0.03 15.04
CA TRP A 707 -6.62 0.08 15.90
C TRP A 707 -5.46 0.91 15.32
N THR A 708 -5.57 1.37 14.08
CA THR A 708 -4.54 2.22 13.43
C THR A 708 -4.96 3.68 13.25
N ASN A 709 -6.26 4.01 13.19
CA ASN A 709 -6.71 5.41 13.08
C ASN A 709 -6.26 6.23 14.30
N GLY A 710 -5.40 7.23 14.07
CA GLY A 710 -4.81 8.08 15.11
C GLY A 710 -3.52 7.52 15.76
N PHE A 711 -3.05 6.33 15.36
CA PHE A 711 -1.88 5.66 15.92
C PHE A 711 -0.66 5.74 14.99
N THR A 712 -0.29 6.95 14.57
CA THR A 712 0.85 7.15 13.66
C THR A 712 2.18 6.83 14.34
N HIS A 713 3.02 6.01 13.72
CA HIS A 713 4.32 5.61 14.28
C HIS A 713 5.53 6.38 13.71
N THR A 714 5.33 7.32 12.78
CA THR A 714 6.41 8.04 12.07
C THR A 714 7.37 8.81 12.97
N ALA A 715 6.95 9.16 14.19
CA ALA A 715 7.80 9.73 15.25
C ALA A 715 8.95 8.81 15.69
N LEU A 716 8.94 7.51 15.33
CA LEU A 716 10.06 6.60 15.52
C LEU A 716 11.22 6.81 14.53
N ASN A 717 11.02 7.56 13.44
CA ASN A 717 12.02 7.71 12.38
C ASN A 717 13.24 8.54 12.78
N SER A 718 13.17 9.38 13.82
CA SER A 718 14.34 9.99 14.45
C SER A 718 15.19 8.95 15.19
N LEU A 719 14.56 8.02 15.91
CA LEU A 719 15.26 6.88 16.51
C LEU A 719 15.85 5.96 15.44
N THR A 720 15.12 5.68 14.35
CA THR A 720 15.65 4.95 13.18
C THR A 720 16.89 5.65 12.62
N THR A 721 16.85 6.97 12.42
CA THR A 721 17.98 7.79 11.95
C THR A 721 19.21 7.64 12.84
N TYR A 722 19.02 7.74 14.15
CA TYR A 722 20.09 7.61 15.16
C TYR A 722 20.73 6.21 15.15
N TYR A 723 19.91 5.16 15.18
CA TYR A 723 20.39 3.77 15.26
C TYR A 723 20.91 3.22 13.93
N ALA A 724 20.26 3.50 12.80
CA ALA A 724 20.76 3.11 11.48
C ALA A 724 22.13 3.75 11.21
N THR A 725 22.32 5.02 11.58
CA THR A 725 23.62 5.70 11.52
C THR A 725 24.66 5.01 12.40
N ALA A 726 24.30 4.64 13.62
CA ALA A 726 25.20 3.94 14.54
C ALA A 726 25.58 2.54 14.05
N PHE A 727 24.65 1.78 13.47
CA PHE A 727 24.88 0.45 12.90
C PHE A 727 25.84 0.52 11.70
N LYS A 728 25.53 1.36 10.70
CA LYS A 728 26.35 1.51 9.49
C LYS A 728 27.77 1.95 9.82
N THR A 729 27.92 3.01 10.61
CA THR A 729 29.23 3.61 10.91
C THR A 729 30.02 2.90 12.02
N GLY A 730 29.34 2.15 12.89
CA GLY A 730 29.93 1.62 14.12
C GLY A 730 30.14 2.67 15.22
N SER A 731 29.45 3.81 15.16
CA SER A 731 29.52 4.86 16.19
C SER A 731 28.23 5.68 16.23
N TYR A 732 27.66 5.86 17.43
CA TYR A 732 26.46 6.68 17.61
C TYR A 732 26.70 8.14 17.17
N PRO A 733 25.76 8.75 16.41
CA PRO A 733 25.90 10.14 16.00
C PRO A 733 25.76 11.08 17.20
N SER A 734 26.36 12.26 17.09
CA SER A 734 26.21 13.31 18.11
C SER A 734 24.81 13.91 18.05
N ILE A 735 24.10 13.93 19.18
CA ILE A 735 22.78 14.54 19.30
C ILE A 735 22.93 16.06 19.25
N THR A 736 22.30 16.69 18.24
CA THR A 736 22.41 18.12 17.93
C THR A 736 21.15 18.94 18.23
N GLU A 737 20.05 18.26 18.54
CA GLU A 737 18.71 18.81 18.77
C GLU A 737 18.13 18.11 20.01
N ASP A 738 17.37 18.80 20.86
CA ASP A 738 16.77 18.19 22.05
C ASP A 738 15.41 17.59 21.69
N GLU A 739 15.32 16.25 21.60
CA GLU A 739 14.09 15.55 21.19
C GLU A 739 13.57 14.61 22.29
N ILE A 740 12.25 14.58 22.44
CA ILE A 740 11.53 13.57 23.23
C ILE A 740 10.58 12.78 22.33
N VAL A 741 10.76 11.47 22.28
CA VAL A 741 9.87 10.50 21.60
C VAL A 741 9.20 9.65 22.68
N MET A 742 7.87 9.54 22.66
CA MET A 742 7.11 8.80 23.68
C MET A 742 6.05 7.90 23.06
N TRP A 743 5.71 6.81 23.75
CA TRP A 743 4.63 5.92 23.34
C TRP A 743 3.89 5.23 24.49
N ALA A 744 2.62 4.91 24.27
CA ALA A 744 1.75 4.22 25.21
C ALA A 744 0.58 3.50 24.52
N ARG A 745 0.09 2.41 25.12
CA ARG A 745 -1.20 1.80 24.77
C ARG A 745 -2.37 2.64 25.32
N PRO A 746 -3.55 2.64 24.68
CA PRO A 746 -4.68 3.49 25.07
C PRO A 746 -5.46 3.02 26.31
N HIS A 747 -5.18 1.83 26.83
CA HIS A 747 -5.86 1.29 28.02
C HIS A 747 -4.95 0.35 28.83
N PRO A 748 -5.26 0.08 30.12
CA PRO A 748 -4.56 -0.93 30.90
C PRO A 748 -4.58 -2.30 30.22
N HIS A 749 -3.50 -3.07 30.33
CA HIS A 749 -3.42 -4.38 29.71
C HIS A 749 -4.46 -5.37 30.30
N ASP A 750 -4.80 -5.21 31.58
CA ASP A 750 -5.82 -6.02 32.26
C ASP A 750 -7.25 -5.49 32.11
N ALA A 751 -7.45 -4.32 31.47
CA ALA A 751 -8.76 -3.69 31.27
C ALA A 751 -9.79 -4.62 30.60
N THR A 752 -11.07 -4.39 30.87
CA THR A 752 -12.18 -5.12 30.23
C THR A 752 -12.90 -4.20 29.26
N ALA A 753 -12.86 -4.54 27.98
CA ALA A 753 -13.58 -3.81 26.94
C ALA A 753 -15.09 -4.06 27.05
N SER A 754 -15.90 -3.01 26.86
CA SER A 754 -17.35 -3.05 27.09
C SER A 754 -18.18 -3.54 25.89
N SER A 755 -17.62 -3.53 24.68
CA SER A 755 -18.31 -3.81 23.41
C SER A 755 -17.42 -4.60 22.43
N ASP A 756 -16.65 -5.56 22.94
CA ASP A 756 -15.71 -6.35 22.15
C ASP A 756 -16.16 -7.82 22.03
N SER A 757 -16.37 -8.29 20.80
CA SER A 757 -16.77 -9.66 20.47
C SER A 757 -15.62 -10.57 20.06
N THR A 758 -14.43 -10.00 19.78
CA THR A 758 -13.21 -10.73 19.42
C THR A 758 -12.47 -11.23 20.67
N GLY A 759 -12.58 -10.49 21.78
CA GLY A 759 -11.97 -10.80 23.06
C GLY A 759 -10.49 -10.42 23.15
N LYS A 760 -9.90 -10.55 24.35
CA LYS A 760 -8.51 -10.13 24.59
C LYS A 760 -7.51 -10.87 23.68
N PRO A 761 -6.52 -10.17 23.10
CA PRO A 761 -5.47 -10.80 22.31
C PRO A 761 -4.63 -11.76 23.14
N THR A 762 -4.17 -12.85 22.51
CA THR A 762 -3.14 -13.71 23.11
C THR A 762 -1.88 -12.87 23.37
N GLY A 763 -1.32 -12.98 24.58
CA GLY A 763 -0.17 -12.17 25.00
C GLY A 763 -0.50 -10.87 25.74
N TRP A 764 -1.79 -10.51 25.92
CA TRP A 764 -2.20 -9.33 26.69
C TRP A 764 -1.53 -9.22 28.08
N ASN A 765 -1.18 -10.34 28.69
CA ASN A 765 -0.57 -10.40 30.02
C ASN A 765 0.97 -10.34 30.03
N TYR A 766 1.62 -10.09 28.89
CA TYR A 766 3.08 -9.93 28.77
C TYR A 766 3.55 -8.48 28.93
N THR A 767 2.62 -7.53 28.84
CA THR A 767 2.89 -6.09 28.75
C THR A 767 2.67 -5.34 30.07
N GLU A 768 3.36 -4.22 30.26
CA GLU A 768 3.27 -3.34 31.43
C GLU A 768 2.66 -1.97 31.11
N ASP A 769 1.90 -1.39 32.04
CA ASP A 769 1.15 -0.14 31.82
C ASP A 769 1.96 1.14 32.13
N TYR A 770 2.96 1.41 31.28
CA TYR A 770 3.79 2.61 31.34
C TYR A 770 3.64 3.51 30.09
N LEU A 771 3.81 4.81 30.30
CA LEU A 771 4.27 5.75 29.28
C LEU A 771 5.77 5.53 29.12
N TRP A 772 6.18 5.04 27.96
CA TRP A 772 7.59 4.88 27.59
C TRP A 772 8.07 6.15 26.90
N ALA A 773 9.32 6.54 27.15
CA ALA A 773 9.97 7.64 26.47
C ALA A 773 11.46 7.38 26.21
N VAL A 774 11.93 7.87 25.07
CA VAL A 774 13.35 8.07 24.75
C VAL A 774 13.58 9.57 24.60
N VAL A 775 14.62 10.07 25.26
CA VAL A 775 15.03 11.47 25.20
C VAL A 775 16.43 11.57 24.63
N LEU A 776 16.56 12.28 23.51
CA LEU A 776 17.81 12.69 22.92
C LEU A 776 18.16 14.07 23.49
N ALA A 777 19.10 14.14 24.43
CA ALA A 777 19.48 15.39 25.10
C ALA A 777 20.83 15.93 24.60
N THR A 778 20.88 17.18 24.16
CA THR A 778 22.12 17.83 23.68
C THR A 778 23.11 18.14 24.81
N ALA A 779 22.58 18.38 26.01
CA ALA A 779 23.31 18.61 27.25
C ALA A 779 22.43 18.20 28.46
N ASP A 780 23.04 18.06 29.64
CA ASP A 780 22.34 17.72 30.88
C ASP A 780 21.06 18.57 31.08
N SER A 781 19.96 17.89 31.40
CA SER A 781 18.61 18.43 31.32
C SER A 781 17.70 17.87 32.42
N THR A 782 16.59 18.56 32.64
CA THR A 782 15.49 18.13 33.51
C THR A 782 14.30 17.78 32.64
N VAL A 783 13.91 16.50 32.60
CA VAL A 783 12.75 16.03 31.82
C VAL A 783 11.57 15.86 32.77
N THR A 784 10.38 16.31 32.38
CA THR A 784 9.13 15.98 33.10
C THR A 784 8.18 15.25 32.17
N LEU A 785 7.75 14.05 32.59
CA LEU A 785 6.71 13.26 31.95
C LEU A 785 5.41 13.38 32.75
N THR A 786 4.27 13.35 32.05
CA THR A 786 2.93 13.34 32.62
C THR A 786 2.04 12.34 31.87
N SER A 787 1.27 11.55 32.61
CA SER A 787 0.22 10.67 32.11
C SER A 787 -0.98 10.78 33.04
N GLY A 788 -2.08 11.39 32.59
CA GLY A 788 -3.26 11.66 33.41
C GLY A 788 -2.91 12.43 34.70
N SER A 789 -3.21 11.83 35.85
CA SER A 789 -2.88 12.38 37.18
C SER A 789 -1.41 12.22 37.59
N ASN A 790 -0.63 11.40 36.89
CA ASN A 790 0.73 11.05 37.28
C ASN A 790 1.70 12.00 36.59
N THR A 791 2.65 12.56 37.34
CA THR A 791 3.72 13.42 36.81
C THR A 791 5.01 13.11 37.53
N GLN A 792 6.10 12.95 36.79
CA GLN A 792 7.42 12.69 37.35
C GLN A 792 8.50 13.47 36.61
N THR A 793 9.41 14.06 37.38
CA THR A 793 10.59 14.77 36.89
C THR A 793 11.84 13.91 37.06
N PHE A 794 12.66 13.86 36.02
CA PHE A 794 13.88 13.10 35.89
C PHE A 794 15.05 14.05 35.65
N GLN A 795 16.25 13.67 36.08
CA GLN A 795 17.50 14.30 35.62
C GLN A 795 18.08 13.40 34.54
N VAL A 796 18.38 13.97 33.37
CA VAL A 796 18.98 13.27 32.23
C VAL A 796 20.35 13.85 31.93
N SER A 797 21.27 13.01 31.48
CA SER A 797 22.59 13.45 31.02
C SER A 797 22.54 13.79 29.53
N ALA A 798 23.51 14.54 29.02
CA ALA A 798 23.78 14.61 27.59
C ALA A 798 23.87 13.20 26.97
N GLY A 799 23.16 12.95 25.86
CA GLY A 799 23.04 11.63 25.24
C GLY A 799 21.60 11.11 25.13
N LEU A 800 21.47 9.83 24.78
CA LEU A 800 20.19 9.12 24.75
C LEU A 800 19.83 8.62 26.17
N ASN A 801 18.60 8.91 26.61
CA ASN A 801 18.10 8.53 27.93
C ASN A 801 16.75 7.79 27.80
N LYS A 802 16.60 6.65 28.48
CA LYS A 802 15.37 5.85 28.52
C LYS A 802 14.61 6.12 29.81
N LEU A 803 13.35 6.57 29.70
CA LEU A 803 12.49 6.99 30.82
C LEU A 803 11.12 6.29 30.74
N LYS A 804 10.52 5.94 31.88
CA LYS A 804 9.15 5.43 31.94
C LYS A 804 8.37 5.99 33.14
N LEU A 805 7.07 6.18 32.97
CA LEU A 805 6.13 6.71 33.97
C LEU A 805 4.87 5.84 34.00
N ALA A 806 4.42 5.40 35.18
CA ALA A 806 3.21 4.59 35.30
C ALA A 806 1.98 5.35 34.79
N MET A 807 1.14 4.70 33.98
CA MET A 807 -0.02 5.36 33.35
C MET A 807 -1.09 5.76 34.36
N SER A 808 -1.84 6.83 34.04
CA SER A 808 -3.10 7.19 34.69
C SER A 808 -4.08 7.77 33.67
N ALA A 809 -5.37 7.75 33.99
CA ALA A 809 -6.43 8.10 33.04
C ALA A 809 -6.33 9.57 32.58
N GLY A 810 -6.41 9.79 31.27
CA GLY A 810 -6.24 11.10 30.62
C GLY A 810 -5.15 11.11 29.55
N SER A 811 -4.78 12.31 29.11
CA SER A 811 -3.77 12.51 28.05
C SER A 811 -2.32 12.37 28.56
N ILE A 812 -1.36 12.34 27.63
CA ILE A 812 0.08 12.24 27.90
C ILE A 812 0.83 13.49 27.43
N SER A 813 1.87 13.88 28.16
CA SER A 813 2.78 14.95 27.77
C SER A 813 4.19 14.75 28.34
N GLY A 814 5.17 15.36 27.68
CA GLY A 814 6.58 15.26 28.03
C GLY A 814 7.31 16.55 27.68
N SER A 815 8.24 16.98 28.51
CA SER A 815 8.99 18.22 28.31
C SER A 815 10.44 18.09 28.74
N ILE A 816 11.35 18.60 27.92
CA ILE A 816 12.77 18.75 28.23
C ILE A 816 13.00 20.20 28.66
N SER A 817 13.68 20.41 29.78
CA SER A 817 13.97 21.75 30.31
C SER A 817 15.41 21.89 30.79
N ARG A 818 16.00 23.06 30.52
CA ARG A 818 17.39 23.39 30.84
C ARG A 818 17.44 24.80 31.44
N SER A 819 18.11 24.94 32.58
CA SER A 819 18.23 26.21 33.34
C SER A 819 16.90 26.93 33.67
N GLY A 820 15.78 26.20 33.68
CA GLY A 820 14.44 26.76 33.95
C GLY A 820 13.63 27.15 32.70
N SER A 821 14.17 26.95 31.50
CA SER A 821 13.45 27.10 30.23
C SER A 821 13.14 25.72 29.64
N THR A 822 11.93 25.52 29.12
CA THR A 822 11.61 24.39 28.24
C THR A 822 12.38 24.55 26.92
N VAL A 823 12.99 23.47 26.43
CA VAL A 823 13.70 23.43 25.13
C VAL A 823 12.93 22.60 24.09
N ALA A 824 12.22 21.56 24.50
CA ALA A 824 11.28 20.81 23.67
C ALA A 824 10.10 20.31 24.53
N SER A 825 8.92 20.15 23.95
CA SER A 825 7.75 19.63 24.68
C SER A 825 6.65 19.11 23.77
N TYR A 826 6.27 17.84 23.99
CA TYR A 826 5.11 17.22 23.36
C TYR A 826 3.92 17.15 24.32
N ASN A 827 2.72 17.34 23.80
CA ASN A 827 1.46 17.13 24.52
C ASN A 827 0.43 16.58 23.53
N ALA A 828 -0.10 15.38 23.79
CA ALA A 828 -1.03 14.73 22.88
C ALA A 828 -2.42 15.40 22.85
N GLY A 829 -2.77 16.18 23.89
CA GLY A 829 -4.06 16.86 23.97
C GLY A 829 -5.23 15.87 23.84
N SER A 830 -6.09 16.06 22.84
CA SER A 830 -7.18 15.15 22.49
C SER A 830 -6.80 14.00 21.54
N ALA A 831 -5.61 14.02 20.92
CA ALA A 831 -5.17 12.97 19.99
C ALA A 831 -4.86 11.64 20.68
N PHE A 832 -4.65 11.64 21.99
CA PHE A 832 -4.54 10.45 22.81
C PHE A 832 -5.24 10.63 24.16
N THR A 833 -5.85 9.57 24.67
CA THR A 833 -6.31 9.47 26.06
C THR A 833 -6.25 8.04 26.53
N TYR A 834 -5.62 7.83 27.68
CA TYR A 834 -5.62 6.57 28.39
C TYR A 834 -6.96 6.38 29.10
N THR A 835 -7.68 5.30 28.77
CA THR A 835 -8.98 4.94 29.37
C THR A 835 -8.89 3.64 30.15
N THR A 836 -9.43 3.61 31.37
CA THR A 836 -9.55 2.38 32.17
C THR A 836 -10.73 1.49 31.75
N THR A 837 -11.61 2.00 30.89
CA THR A 837 -12.81 1.30 30.39
C THR A 837 -12.93 1.52 28.87
N PRO A 838 -12.14 0.81 28.06
CA PRO A 838 -12.22 0.89 26.61
C PRO A 838 -13.51 0.26 26.06
N GLN A 839 -13.89 0.60 24.82
CA GLN A 839 -15.03 -0.05 24.15
C GLN A 839 -14.60 -1.34 23.43
N THR A 840 -13.48 -1.28 22.70
CA THR A 840 -12.80 -2.38 22.01
C THR A 840 -11.38 -2.56 22.54
N TYR A 841 -10.76 -3.70 22.30
CA TYR A 841 -9.36 -3.94 22.63
C TYR A 841 -8.43 -3.32 21.58
N ASN A 842 -7.56 -2.40 22.01
CA ASN A 842 -6.49 -1.85 21.19
C ASN A 842 -5.17 -1.86 21.98
N TYR A 843 -4.24 -2.70 21.55
CA TYR A 843 -2.88 -2.79 22.13
C TYR A 843 -1.81 -2.23 21.18
N ASN A 844 -2.22 -1.53 20.11
CA ASN A 844 -1.32 -0.68 19.34
C ASN A 844 -0.83 0.49 20.22
N TYR A 845 0.31 1.08 19.85
CA TYR A 845 0.97 2.13 20.62
C TYR A 845 0.83 3.46 19.92
N PHE A 846 0.18 4.42 20.58
CA PHE A 846 0.23 5.80 20.13
C PHE A 846 1.66 6.31 20.31
N VAL A 847 2.27 6.89 19.28
CA VAL A 847 3.60 7.50 19.34
C VAL A 847 3.49 9.00 19.09
N GLY A 848 4.20 9.80 19.87
CA GLY A 848 4.31 11.24 19.67
C GLY A 848 5.69 11.76 20.03
N SER A 849 6.17 12.80 19.32
CA SER A 849 7.46 13.43 19.59
C SER A 849 7.46 14.95 19.43
N SER A 850 8.48 15.59 20.02
CA SER A 850 8.80 17.01 19.84
C SER A 850 10.31 17.17 19.91
N SER A 851 10.86 17.94 18.96
CA SER A 851 12.23 18.46 18.98
C SER A 851 12.25 19.97 19.30
N SER A 852 13.40 20.64 19.13
CA SER A 852 13.75 21.94 19.75
C SER A 852 14.15 23.06 18.78
#